data_AF-A0A9D5GGW0-F1
#
_entry.id   AF-A0A9D5GGW0-F1
#
_cell.length_a   1.000
_cell.length_b   1.000
_cell.length_c   1.000
_cell.angle_alpha   90.00
_cell.angle_beta   90.00
_cell.angle_gamma   90.00
#
_symmetry.space_group_name_H-M   'P 1'
#
loop_
_entity.id
_entity.type
_entity.pdbx_description
1 polymer ?
#
loop_
_entity_poly.entity_id
_entity_poly.type
_entity_poly.pdbx_seq_one_letter_code
_entity_poly.pdbx_strand_id
1 'polypeptide(L)'
;MTDGPDAFTAEQRRILLAHYERVAPLLVRSFGGTPCVAMFIPDWSTKVPVFEETLRHAPPSIPTVRVGLRAGPATFAAVAENAVLWQAHRGAIGFMSWAPTRDDPARASFGRILLEPSGSATIGMVKEGALAVRALLASYGLDAIVLLGGLVGLALWVPFSDAPEYEPLRLRLDALAEEAARAHPALLTTMHPLAERGDRVHIATSSNAVGRFSALPYSLRALDALPVVAPIAWDELDALDPGAVTAVELPQRLAARGDVLATQVAALGGQAAAPFIASAPPEHRGRRSFFSLALDGGEPRGRIIRAAIVILDDGRPRDADALCAEAIARGLVPATTTRKDVYTELIEYISRAKGHERTPRIVQDPDRRFRRNLPADDWPAPKAPLPVRAAAPSADTLAAQLRATGAGDDPSAYEQAVCDAFAALGFLAQHLGGPAAPDGYLDAPLGEAGYRVMLECKRAGGIVQDPDAAEAAKHVGPYHAQFATLIGPAFGDDIQLAGELQTHGVAAFTSDDLIALLAAGADPREMRPLFAPGFAAERIEAFLWEREHGERKRIAVICQIVTEAVWRDQVAAARTGDPADAPRLDEDAAMMLVDEELLGKEGSQQPCTRADVRAAFLHLTDPLMGAAVWLDDARDAIVVTHGTG
;
A
#
# COMPACT_ATOMS: atom_id res chain seq x y z
N MET A 1 37.84 7.37 -8.02
CA MET A 1 38.08 6.18 -7.18
C MET A 1 38.50 6.70 -5.82
N THR A 2 37.51 7.02 -5.00
CA THR A 2 37.67 7.52 -3.64
C THR A 2 36.87 6.55 -2.79
N ASP A 3 37.59 5.77 -2.00
CA ASP A 3 37.02 4.85 -1.02
C ASP A 3 36.20 5.67 -0.03
N GLY A 4 34.88 5.59 -0.16
CA GLY A 4 33.95 6.00 0.89
C GLY A 4 33.98 4.98 2.03
N PRO A 5 33.56 5.38 3.24
CA PRO A 5 33.62 4.49 4.40
C PRO A 5 32.69 3.28 4.17
N ASP A 6 33.27 2.08 4.30
CA ASP A 6 32.61 0.79 4.57
C ASP A 6 31.70 0.13 3.50
N ALA A 7 32.20 0.05 2.26
CA ALA A 7 31.76 -0.96 1.27
C ALA A 7 32.75 -2.14 1.23
N PHE A 8 32.24 -3.39 1.30
CA PHE A 8 32.94 -4.70 1.14
C PHE A 8 34.45 -4.76 1.36
N THR A 9 34.92 -5.62 2.28
CA THR A 9 36.36 -5.98 2.26
C THR A 9 36.73 -6.55 0.88
N ALA A 10 37.98 -6.32 0.44
CA ALA A 10 38.46 -6.83 -0.85
C ALA A 10 38.25 -8.34 -1.00
N GLU A 11 38.39 -9.08 0.11
CA GLU A 11 38.16 -10.52 0.16
C GLU A 11 36.66 -10.87 0.01
N GLN A 12 35.76 -10.20 0.74
CA GLN A 12 34.32 -10.43 0.58
C GLN A 12 33.85 -10.08 -0.84
N ARG A 13 34.39 -9.02 -1.46
CA ARG A 13 34.10 -8.67 -2.85
C ARG A 13 34.53 -9.79 -3.80
N ARG A 14 35.72 -10.35 -3.60
CA ARG A 14 36.23 -11.48 -4.38
C ARG A 14 35.35 -12.72 -4.23
N ILE A 15 34.93 -13.04 -3.01
CA ILE A 15 34.04 -14.19 -2.72
C ILE A 15 32.67 -13.97 -3.37
N LEU A 16 32.08 -12.77 -3.26
CA LEU A 16 30.80 -12.44 -3.88
C LEU A 16 30.83 -12.61 -5.40
N LEU A 17 31.86 -12.09 -6.06
CA LEU A 17 31.98 -12.20 -7.52
C LEU A 17 32.17 -13.65 -7.96
N ALA A 18 33.07 -14.39 -7.31
CA ALA A 18 33.31 -15.80 -7.60
C ALA A 18 32.08 -16.69 -7.33
N HIS A 19 31.23 -16.29 -6.37
CA HIS A 19 29.95 -16.93 -6.12
C HIS A 19 28.99 -16.70 -7.29
N TYR A 20 28.77 -15.44 -7.70
CA TYR A 20 27.81 -15.14 -8.76
C TYR A 20 28.25 -15.59 -10.15
N GLU A 21 29.55 -15.63 -10.45
CA GLU A 21 30.09 -16.32 -11.64
C GLU A 21 29.69 -17.80 -11.68
N ARG A 22 29.65 -18.46 -10.53
CA ARG A 22 29.29 -19.87 -10.42
C ARG A 22 27.79 -20.11 -10.50
N VAL A 23 26.98 -19.28 -9.84
CA VAL A 23 25.53 -19.53 -9.71
C VAL A 23 24.67 -18.84 -10.76
N ALA A 24 25.19 -17.88 -11.52
CA ALA A 24 24.44 -17.21 -12.58
C ALA A 24 23.80 -18.18 -13.59
N PRO A 25 24.49 -19.23 -14.09
CA PRO A 25 23.87 -20.23 -14.96
C PRO A 25 22.74 -21.02 -14.29
N LEU A 26 22.80 -21.22 -12.96
CA LEU A 26 21.75 -21.90 -12.18
C LEU A 26 20.52 -21.00 -12.04
N LEU A 27 20.73 -19.71 -11.73
CA LEU A 27 19.66 -18.70 -11.68
C LEU A 27 18.95 -18.59 -13.03
N VAL A 28 19.67 -18.53 -14.14
CA VAL A 28 19.09 -18.44 -15.49
C VAL A 28 18.30 -19.69 -15.85
N ARG A 29 18.78 -20.87 -15.46
CA ARG A 29 18.06 -22.14 -15.70
C ARG A 29 16.66 -22.16 -15.11
N SER A 30 16.48 -21.59 -13.92
CA SER A 30 15.17 -21.59 -13.23
C SER A 30 14.36 -20.32 -13.47
N PHE A 31 15.01 -19.16 -13.61
CA PHE A 31 14.36 -17.85 -13.60
C PHE A 31 14.70 -16.98 -14.82
N GLY A 32 15.44 -17.51 -15.80
CA GLY A 32 15.91 -16.75 -16.95
C GLY A 32 14.80 -15.97 -17.67
N GLY A 33 15.06 -14.70 -17.96
CA GLY A 33 14.09 -13.79 -18.58
C GLY A 33 13.08 -13.16 -17.62
N THR A 34 13.00 -13.60 -16.35
CA THR A 34 12.05 -13.04 -15.38
C THR A 34 12.60 -11.78 -14.70
N PRO A 35 11.73 -10.94 -14.09
CA PRO A 35 12.14 -9.73 -13.39
C PRO A 35 13.03 -10.01 -12.18
N CYS A 36 14.10 -9.23 -12.06
CA CYS A 36 15.10 -9.35 -11.01
C CYS A 36 15.27 -8.02 -10.25
N VAL A 37 15.18 -8.11 -8.92
CA VAL A 37 15.47 -7.01 -7.98
C VAL A 37 16.82 -7.28 -7.34
N ALA A 38 17.71 -6.29 -7.38
CA ALA A 38 19.04 -6.39 -6.78
C ALA A 38 19.07 -5.72 -5.40
N MET A 39 19.68 -6.39 -4.42
CA MET A 39 19.84 -5.89 -3.06
C MET A 39 21.29 -5.44 -2.84
N PHE A 40 21.49 -4.21 -2.40
CA PHE A 40 22.77 -3.61 -2.05
C PHE A 40 22.83 -3.33 -0.54
N ILE A 41 24.04 -3.21 0.00
CA ILE A 41 24.28 -2.70 1.36
C ILE A 41 25.26 -1.53 1.22
N PRO A 42 24.76 -0.28 1.16
CA PRO A 42 25.62 0.89 0.96
C PRO A 42 26.63 1.08 2.09
N ASP A 43 26.20 0.79 3.32
CA ASP A 43 27.03 0.80 4.53
C ASP A 43 27.00 -0.58 5.19
N TRP A 44 28.10 -1.32 5.04
CA TRP A 44 28.23 -2.69 5.54
C TRP A 44 28.17 -2.79 7.07
N SER A 45 28.49 -1.72 7.80
CA SER A 45 28.43 -1.70 9.27
C SER A 45 26.99 -1.78 9.79
N THR A 46 26.06 -1.14 9.07
CA THR A 46 24.63 -1.09 9.44
C THR A 46 23.86 -2.34 9.03
N LYS A 47 24.34 -3.07 8.01
CA LYS A 47 23.63 -4.19 7.36
C LYS A 47 22.23 -3.81 6.81
N VAL A 48 21.95 -2.52 6.64
CA VAL A 48 20.65 -2.05 6.13
C VAL A 48 20.60 -2.20 4.60
N PRO A 49 19.65 -2.99 4.06
CA PRO A 49 19.57 -3.22 2.62
C PRO A 49 18.88 -2.08 1.87
N VAL A 50 19.37 -1.79 0.66
CA VAL A 50 18.72 -0.96 -0.35
C VAL A 50 18.41 -1.81 -1.56
N PHE A 51 17.19 -1.71 -2.07
CA PHE A 51 16.72 -2.50 -3.22
C PHE A 51 16.67 -1.62 -4.46
N GLU A 52 17.31 -2.09 -5.53
CA GLU A 52 17.12 -1.57 -6.87
C GLU A 52 16.06 -2.43 -7.55
N GLU A 53 14.81 -1.96 -7.47
CA GLU A 53 13.67 -2.66 -8.04
C GLU A 53 13.57 -2.40 -9.55
N THR A 54 13.55 -1.14 -9.96
CA THR A 54 13.33 -0.76 -11.35
C THR A 54 14.55 -0.05 -11.94
N LEU A 55 14.79 -0.27 -13.23
CA LEU A 55 15.84 0.38 -14.00
C LEU A 55 15.24 1.51 -14.82
N ARG A 56 15.70 2.73 -14.55
CA ARG A 56 15.47 3.87 -15.46
C ARG A 56 16.32 3.74 -16.72
N HIS A 57 17.57 3.32 -16.57
CA HIS A 57 18.54 3.15 -17.64
C HIS A 57 19.36 1.89 -17.36
N ALA A 58 19.61 1.09 -18.39
CA ALA A 58 20.49 -0.06 -18.35
C ALA A 58 21.47 0.02 -19.52
N PRO A 59 22.73 -0.46 -19.39
CA PRO A 59 23.59 -0.62 -20.56
C PRO A 59 22.88 -1.50 -21.61
N PRO A 60 23.03 -1.23 -22.93
CA PRO A 60 22.32 -1.98 -23.98
C PRO A 60 22.56 -3.50 -23.96
N SER A 61 23.68 -3.94 -23.39
CA SER A 61 24.00 -5.35 -23.22
C SER A 61 23.20 -6.04 -22.10
N ILE A 62 22.57 -5.29 -21.19
CA ILE A 62 21.85 -5.84 -20.04
C ILE A 62 20.39 -6.03 -20.42
N PRO A 63 19.89 -7.28 -20.50
CA PRO A 63 18.51 -7.54 -20.85
C PRO A 63 17.58 -7.03 -19.74
N THR A 64 16.43 -6.51 -20.17
CA THR A 64 15.40 -5.99 -19.28
C THR A 64 14.05 -6.63 -19.59
N VAL A 65 13.15 -6.58 -18.60
CA VAL A 65 11.78 -7.05 -18.73
C VAL A 65 10.84 -5.96 -18.26
N ARG A 66 9.80 -5.71 -19.04
CA ARG A 66 8.77 -4.72 -18.73
C ARG A 66 7.61 -5.42 -18.04
N VAL A 67 7.20 -4.88 -16.89
CA VAL A 67 6.17 -5.47 -16.03
C VAL A 67 5.10 -4.43 -15.78
N GLY A 68 3.83 -4.80 -15.98
CA GLY A 68 2.70 -4.00 -15.51
C GLY A 68 2.59 -4.06 -13.99
N LEU A 69 2.93 -2.96 -13.30
CA LEU A 69 2.68 -2.81 -11.87
C LEU A 69 1.44 -1.94 -11.65
N ARG A 70 0.92 -1.94 -10.41
CA ARG A 70 -0.19 -1.04 -10.03
C ARG A 70 0.15 0.45 -10.20
N ALA A 71 1.41 0.82 -9.98
CA ALA A 71 1.91 2.18 -10.15
C ALA A 71 2.26 2.52 -11.63
N GLY A 72 1.88 1.65 -12.56
CA GLY A 72 2.23 1.76 -13.97
C GLY A 72 3.34 0.78 -14.38
N PRO A 73 3.58 0.63 -15.70
CA PRO A 73 4.54 -0.32 -16.21
C PRO A 73 5.98 0.12 -15.90
N ALA A 74 6.75 -0.79 -15.30
CA ALA A 74 8.14 -0.54 -14.93
C ALA A 74 9.10 -1.54 -15.60
N THR A 75 10.32 -1.10 -15.81
CA THR A 75 11.39 -1.91 -16.39
C THR A 75 12.26 -2.48 -15.29
N PHE A 76 12.50 -3.78 -15.30
CA PHE A 76 13.37 -4.50 -14.38
C PHE A 76 14.56 -5.07 -15.15
N ALA A 77 15.68 -5.33 -14.46
CA ALA A 77 16.67 -6.25 -15.02
C ALA A 77 16.01 -7.62 -15.24
N ALA A 78 16.25 -8.25 -16.39
CA ALA A 78 15.89 -9.65 -16.55
C ALA A 78 16.96 -10.52 -15.89
N VAL A 79 16.57 -11.66 -15.30
CA VAL A 79 17.54 -12.67 -14.86
C VAL A 79 18.27 -13.20 -16.08
N ALA A 80 19.53 -12.81 -16.22
CA ALA A 80 20.47 -13.23 -17.24
C ALA A 80 21.88 -13.23 -16.65
N GLU A 81 22.79 -14.06 -17.17
CA GLU A 81 24.13 -14.19 -16.57
C GLU A 81 24.88 -12.85 -16.54
N ASN A 82 24.86 -12.13 -17.66
CA ASN A 82 25.48 -10.82 -17.75
C ASN A 82 24.81 -9.75 -16.88
N ALA A 83 23.49 -9.81 -16.68
CA ALA A 83 22.76 -8.89 -15.80
C ALA A 83 23.11 -9.14 -14.32
N VAL A 84 23.12 -10.41 -13.89
CA VAL A 84 23.50 -10.83 -12.53
C VAL A 84 24.94 -10.42 -12.23
N LEU A 85 25.88 -10.71 -13.14
CA LEU A 85 27.28 -10.35 -12.96
C LEU A 85 27.48 -8.84 -12.94
N TRP A 86 26.82 -8.10 -13.83
CA TRP A 86 26.87 -6.64 -13.84
C TRP A 86 26.40 -6.05 -12.51
N GLN A 87 25.28 -6.52 -11.97
CA GLN A 87 24.79 -6.08 -10.65
C GLN A 87 25.75 -6.49 -9.52
N ALA A 88 26.31 -7.69 -9.56
CA ALA A 88 27.30 -8.14 -8.58
C ALA A 88 28.58 -7.27 -8.59
N HIS A 89 29.07 -6.87 -9.77
CA HIS A 89 30.20 -5.94 -9.90
C HIS A 89 29.93 -4.55 -9.31
N ARG A 90 28.67 -4.10 -9.37
CA ARG A 90 28.19 -2.88 -8.70
C ARG A 90 28.04 -3.02 -7.19
N GLY A 91 28.18 -4.24 -6.65
CA GLY A 91 28.07 -4.53 -5.22
C GLY A 91 26.74 -5.13 -4.78
N ALA A 92 25.91 -5.63 -5.69
CA ALA A 92 24.68 -6.31 -5.33
C ALA A 92 24.99 -7.62 -4.60
N ILE A 93 24.41 -7.78 -3.41
CA ILE A 93 24.62 -8.91 -2.51
C ILE A 93 23.61 -10.01 -2.78
N GLY A 94 22.34 -9.68 -3.01
CA GLY A 94 21.27 -10.66 -3.17
C GLY A 94 20.38 -10.33 -4.36
N PHE A 95 19.76 -11.36 -4.93
CA PHE A 95 18.81 -11.23 -6.03
C PHE A 95 17.44 -11.72 -5.59
N MET A 96 16.40 -11.00 -5.97
CA MET A 96 15.04 -11.26 -5.53
C MET A 96 14.07 -11.19 -6.71
N SER A 97 12.96 -11.89 -6.59
CA SER A 97 11.88 -11.86 -7.58
C SER A 97 10.56 -12.27 -6.94
N TRP A 98 9.44 -11.96 -7.61
CA TRP A 98 8.17 -12.62 -7.32
C TRP A 98 8.03 -13.99 -8.01
N ALA A 99 9.05 -14.41 -8.76
CA ALA A 99 9.17 -15.70 -9.44
C ALA A 99 8.01 -16.00 -10.42
N PRO A 100 7.76 -15.11 -11.40
CA PRO A 100 6.73 -15.34 -12.40
C PRO A 100 7.13 -16.41 -13.41
N THR A 101 6.24 -16.71 -14.34
CA THR A 101 6.60 -17.48 -15.53
C THR A 101 7.51 -16.65 -16.44
N ARG A 102 8.23 -17.35 -17.32
CA ARG A 102 9.11 -16.70 -18.31
C ARG A 102 8.32 -15.88 -19.32
N ASP A 103 7.12 -16.34 -19.64
CA ASP A 103 6.30 -15.78 -20.71
C ASP A 103 5.35 -14.69 -20.20
N ASP A 104 4.98 -14.71 -18.91
CA ASP A 104 4.02 -13.78 -18.33
C ASP A 104 4.36 -13.39 -16.88
N PRO A 105 4.85 -12.15 -16.66
CA PRO A 105 5.11 -11.60 -15.32
C PRO A 105 3.90 -11.57 -14.37
N ALA A 106 2.67 -11.68 -14.88
CA ALA A 106 1.42 -11.71 -14.10
C ALA A 106 1.02 -13.13 -13.64
N ARG A 107 1.72 -14.17 -14.08
CA ARG A 107 1.43 -15.57 -13.74
C ARG A 107 2.55 -16.14 -12.88
N ALA A 108 2.20 -16.95 -11.88
CA ALA A 108 3.16 -17.49 -10.93
C ALA A 108 3.77 -18.80 -11.43
N SER A 109 5.10 -18.94 -11.36
CA SER A 109 5.76 -20.25 -11.48
C SER A 109 5.80 -20.99 -10.14
N PHE A 110 5.81 -20.24 -9.03
CA PHE A 110 5.96 -20.78 -7.68
C PHE A 110 5.01 -20.09 -6.69
N GLY A 111 4.41 -20.88 -5.80
CA GLY A 111 3.89 -20.40 -4.52
C GLY A 111 5.00 -20.36 -3.48
N ARG A 112 5.09 -19.28 -2.70
CA ARG A 112 6.20 -19.03 -1.76
C ARG A 112 5.68 -18.86 -0.33
N ILE A 113 6.16 -19.69 0.58
CA ILE A 113 5.77 -19.67 2.00
C ILE A 113 7.04 -19.50 2.83
N LEU A 114 7.15 -18.41 3.59
CA LEU A 114 8.30 -18.13 4.44
C LEU A 114 7.96 -18.53 5.89
N LEU A 115 8.88 -19.22 6.55
CA LEU A 115 8.78 -19.59 7.96
C LEU A 115 9.89 -18.90 8.74
N GLU A 116 9.50 -17.97 9.59
CA GLU A 116 10.43 -17.11 10.33
C GLU A 116 10.19 -17.25 11.84
N PRO A 117 11.24 -17.48 12.65
CA PRO A 117 11.07 -17.51 14.09
C PRO A 117 10.72 -16.11 14.61
N SER A 118 9.87 -16.06 15.63
CA SER A 118 9.52 -14.85 16.37
C SER A 118 9.80 -15.05 17.87
N GLY A 119 10.13 -13.97 18.57
CA GLY A 119 10.47 -14.02 19.99
C GLY A 119 11.66 -14.96 20.22
N SER A 120 11.45 -15.95 21.09
CA SER A 120 12.41 -17.00 21.42
C SER A 120 12.23 -18.30 20.63
N ALA A 121 11.41 -18.31 19.58
CA ALA A 121 11.21 -19.50 18.75
C ALA A 121 12.54 -19.99 18.15
N THR A 122 12.79 -21.28 18.27
CA THR A 122 14.07 -21.89 17.86
C THR A 122 14.06 -22.30 16.39
N ILE A 123 15.24 -22.51 15.80
CA ILE A 123 15.35 -23.11 14.47
C ILE A 123 14.72 -24.51 14.42
N GLY A 124 14.78 -25.27 15.52
CA GLY A 124 14.08 -26.55 15.63
C GLY A 124 12.56 -26.41 15.42
N MET A 125 11.96 -25.37 16.02
CA MET A 125 10.55 -25.05 15.80
C MET A 125 10.28 -24.64 14.35
N VAL A 126 11.18 -23.90 13.70
CA VAL A 126 11.05 -23.54 12.28
C VAL A 126 11.05 -24.79 11.40
N LYS A 127 11.93 -25.76 11.66
CA LYS A 127 11.97 -27.06 10.96
C LYS A 127 10.70 -27.87 11.20
N GLU A 128 10.23 -27.93 12.44
CA GLU A 128 8.96 -28.58 12.79
C GLU A 128 7.78 -27.94 12.05
N GLY A 129 7.72 -26.60 12.02
CA GLY A 129 6.73 -25.84 11.30
C GLY A 129 6.76 -26.10 9.79
N ALA A 130 7.97 -26.21 9.21
CA ALA A 130 8.13 -26.51 7.79
C ALA A 130 7.60 -27.91 7.44
N LEU A 131 7.85 -28.91 8.29
CA LEU A 131 7.31 -30.26 8.15
C LEU A 131 5.77 -30.27 8.28
N ALA A 132 5.21 -29.50 9.22
CA ALA A 132 3.77 -29.37 9.38
C ALA A 132 3.10 -28.74 8.15
N VAL A 133 3.66 -27.66 7.60
CA VAL A 133 3.17 -27.02 6.37
C VAL A 133 3.30 -27.97 5.17
N ARG A 134 4.39 -28.73 5.06
CA ARG A 134 4.56 -29.74 4.01
C ARG A 134 3.49 -30.84 4.09
N ALA A 135 3.21 -31.34 5.29
CA ALA A 135 2.18 -32.36 5.49
C ALA A 135 0.78 -31.84 5.09
N LEU A 136 0.49 -30.56 5.38
CA LEU A 136 -0.75 -29.93 4.95
C LEU A 136 -0.82 -29.75 3.42
N LEU A 137 0.27 -29.32 2.77
CA LEU A 137 0.37 -29.28 1.31
C LEU A 137 0.12 -30.65 0.68
N ALA A 138 0.66 -31.73 1.27
CA ALA A 138 0.48 -33.08 0.78
C ALA A 138 -1.00 -33.52 0.80
N SER A 139 -1.81 -33.01 1.74
CA SER A 139 -3.27 -33.24 1.75
C SER A 139 -3.99 -32.65 0.53
N TYR A 140 -3.37 -31.68 -0.16
CA TYR A 140 -3.85 -31.10 -1.41
C TYR A 140 -3.15 -31.67 -2.65
N GLY A 141 -2.34 -32.73 -2.48
CA GLY A 141 -1.58 -33.33 -3.57
C GLY A 141 -0.40 -32.47 -4.03
N LEU A 142 0.09 -31.56 -3.17
CA LEU A 142 1.22 -30.69 -3.42
C LEU A 142 2.40 -31.05 -2.51
N ASP A 143 3.61 -30.81 -2.99
CA ASP A 143 4.84 -30.80 -2.20
C ASP A 143 5.64 -29.53 -2.51
N ALA A 144 6.60 -29.22 -1.66
CA ALA A 144 7.40 -28.01 -1.73
C ALA A 144 8.91 -28.31 -1.77
N ILE A 145 9.65 -27.36 -2.32
CA ILE A 145 11.10 -27.29 -2.27
C ILE A 145 11.48 -26.47 -1.05
N VAL A 146 12.31 -27.03 -0.16
CA VAL A 146 12.79 -26.32 1.02
C VAL A 146 14.08 -25.55 0.72
N LEU A 147 14.11 -24.29 1.14
CA LEU A 147 15.26 -23.40 1.06
C LEU A 147 15.68 -22.99 2.46
N LEU A 148 16.97 -23.06 2.75
CA LEU A 148 17.57 -22.38 3.90
C LEU A 148 17.51 -20.88 3.63
N GLY A 149 16.90 -20.07 4.52
CA GLY A 149 16.70 -18.63 4.28
C GLY A 149 17.98 -17.77 4.37
N GLY A 150 19.10 -18.35 4.82
CA GLY A 150 20.39 -17.69 4.95
C GLY A 150 20.50 -16.64 6.07
N LEU A 151 19.48 -16.48 6.92
CA LEU A 151 19.51 -15.59 8.10
C LEU A 151 18.90 -16.28 9.33
N VAL A 152 17.57 -16.32 9.43
CA VAL A 152 16.87 -16.80 10.64
C VAL A 152 15.78 -17.84 10.36
N GLY A 153 15.38 -18.05 9.10
CA GLY A 153 14.22 -18.90 8.76
C GLY A 153 14.41 -19.83 7.58
N LEU A 154 13.31 -20.45 7.16
CA LEU A 154 13.20 -21.33 5.98
C LEU A 154 12.19 -20.74 4.98
N ALA A 155 12.28 -21.15 3.72
CA ALA A 155 11.24 -20.90 2.74
C ALA A 155 10.84 -22.20 2.05
N LEU A 156 9.54 -22.36 1.80
CA LEU A 156 8.95 -23.46 1.03
C LEU A 156 8.44 -22.90 -0.30
N TRP A 157 8.94 -23.44 -1.39
CA TRP A 157 8.58 -23.05 -2.75
C TRP A 157 7.82 -24.18 -3.44
N VAL A 158 6.57 -23.94 -3.81
CA VAL A 158 5.68 -24.91 -4.46
C VAL A 158 5.63 -24.61 -5.97
N PRO A 159 6.23 -25.44 -6.84
CA PRO A 159 6.17 -25.24 -8.28
C PRO A 159 4.78 -25.56 -8.85
N PHE A 160 4.35 -24.80 -9.86
CA PHE A 160 3.08 -25.00 -10.55
C PHE A 160 3.23 -25.06 -12.07
N SER A 161 2.60 -26.06 -12.70
CA SER A 161 2.64 -26.26 -14.16
C SER A 161 1.57 -25.48 -14.92
N ASP A 162 0.49 -25.10 -14.25
CA ASP A 162 -0.68 -24.42 -14.82
C ASP A 162 -0.59 -22.88 -14.70
N ALA A 163 0.55 -22.38 -14.21
CA ALA A 163 0.89 -20.97 -14.13
C ALA A 163 -0.28 -20.14 -13.57
N PRO A 164 -0.72 -20.31 -12.32
CA PRO A 164 -1.90 -19.61 -11.79
C PRO A 164 -1.70 -18.09 -11.73
N GLU A 165 -2.82 -17.36 -11.66
CA GLU A 165 -2.79 -15.93 -11.32
C GLU A 165 -2.39 -15.74 -9.85
N TYR A 166 -1.65 -14.67 -9.57
CA TYR A 166 -1.14 -14.41 -8.23
C TYR A 166 -2.22 -14.20 -7.18
N GLU A 167 -3.32 -13.49 -7.49
CA GLU A 167 -4.32 -13.14 -6.49
C GLU A 167 -5.09 -14.37 -5.96
N PRO A 168 -5.69 -15.23 -6.81
CA PRO A 168 -6.30 -16.47 -6.34
C PRO A 168 -5.32 -17.39 -5.61
N LEU A 169 -4.08 -17.49 -6.10
CA LEU A 169 -3.03 -18.27 -5.45
C LEU A 169 -2.71 -17.75 -4.04
N ARG A 170 -2.52 -16.44 -3.90
CA ARG A 170 -2.18 -15.80 -2.61
C ARG A 170 -3.29 -16.01 -1.59
N LEU A 171 -4.55 -15.77 -1.95
CA LEU A 171 -5.68 -15.97 -1.05
C LEU A 171 -5.75 -17.40 -0.54
N ARG A 172 -5.44 -18.37 -1.41
CA ARG A 172 -5.40 -19.77 -1.01
C ARG A 172 -4.22 -20.11 -0.10
N LEU A 173 -3.04 -19.57 -0.37
CA LEU A 173 -1.85 -19.72 0.48
C LEU A 173 -2.06 -19.08 1.86
N ASP A 174 -2.74 -17.92 1.93
CA ASP A 174 -3.11 -17.27 3.19
C ASP A 174 -4.03 -18.18 4.03
N ALA A 175 -5.05 -18.77 3.40
CA ALA A 175 -5.92 -19.74 4.05
C ALA A 175 -5.16 -21.00 4.53
N LEU A 176 -4.22 -21.52 3.72
CA LEU A 176 -3.36 -22.64 4.11
C LEU A 176 -2.52 -22.29 5.35
N ALA A 177 -1.98 -21.07 5.42
CA ALA A 177 -1.22 -20.59 6.57
C ALA A 177 -2.10 -20.51 7.84
N GLU A 178 -3.34 -20.02 7.72
CA GLU A 178 -4.32 -20.01 8.81
C GLU A 178 -4.68 -21.43 9.26
N GLU A 179 -4.87 -22.36 8.33
CA GLU A 179 -5.12 -23.78 8.61
C GLU A 179 -3.96 -24.41 9.39
N ALA A 180 -2.72 -24.19 8.95
CA ALA A 180 -1.53 -24.68 9.63
C ALA A 180 -1.40 -24.08 11.04
N ALA A 181 -1.59 -22.76 11.18
CA ALA A 181 -1.57 -22.08 12.48
C ALA A 181 -2.67 -22.59 13.43
N ARG A 182 -3.86 -22.89 12.92
CA ARG A 182 -4.97 -23.45 13.72
C ARG A 182 -4.71 -24.89 14.14
N ALA A 183 -4.06 -25.68 13.30
CA ALA A 183 -3.66 -27.05 13.61
C ALA A 183 -2.51 -27.10 14.64
N HIS A 184 -1.62 -26.10 14.62
CA HIS A 184 -0.45 -26.02 15.50
C HIS A 184 -0.32 -24.66 16.20
N PRO A 185 -1.29 -24.22 17.02
CA PRO A 185 -1.36 -22.83 17.53
C PRO A 185 -0.29 -22.46 18.55
N ALA A 186 0.38 -23.47 19.13
CA ALA A 186 1.54 -23.28 20.00
C ALA A 186 2.86 -23.15 19.23
N LEU A 187 2.89 -23.53 17.95
CA LEU A 187 4.10 -23.57 17.11
C LEU A 187 4.07 -22.51 16.01
N LEU A 188 2.91 -22.31 15.37
CA LEU A 188 2.75 -21.53 14.15
C LEU A 188 1.83 -20.33 14.38
N THR A 189 2.09 -19.21 13.69
CA THR A 189 1.26 -18.01 13.74
C THR A 189 1.20 -17.28 12.40
N THR A 190 0.04 -16.72 12.07
CA THR A 190 -0.14 -15.81 10.92
C THR A 190 -0.20 -14.34 11.35
N MET A 191 -0.01 -14.04 12.64
CA MET A 191 -0.09 -12.66 13.15
C MET A 191 0.99 -11.78 12.52
N HIS A 192 0.56 -10.70 11.87
CA HIS A 192 1.48 -9.77 11.23
C HIS A 192 2.27 -8.92 12.24
N PRO A 193 1.68 -8.36 13.32
CA PRO A 193 2.44 -7.60 14.31
C PRO A 193 3.45 -8.48 15.04
N LEU A 194 4.73 -8.10 15.03
CA LEU A 194 5.81 -8.89 15.65
C LEU A 194 5.56 -9.15 17.15
N ALA A 195 5.01 -8.17 17.86
CA ALA A 195 4.67 -8.28 19.28
C ALA A 195 3.60 -9.34 19.58
N GLU A 196 2.67 -9.61 18.66
CA GLU A 196 1.57 -10.56 18.84
C GLU A 196 1.93 -11.99 18.40
N ARG A 197 3.05 -12.14 17.67
CA ARG A 197 3.52 -13.46 17.23
C ARG A 197 3.95 -14.33 18.41
N GLY A 198 4.44 -13.74 19.50
CA GLY A 198 5.00 -14.46 20.65
C GLY A 198 6.19 -15.33 20.24
N ASP A 199 6.44 -16.38 21.02
CA ASP A 199 7.52 -17.35 20.82
C ASP A 199 7.13 -18.45 19.80
N ARG A 200 6.66 -18.06 18.62
CA ARG A 200 6.18 -18.96 17.56
C ARG A 200 6.87 -18.72 16.23
N VAL A 201 6.65 -19.61 15.28
CA VAL A 201 7.10 -19.48 13.89
C VAL A 201 6.02 -18.78 13.08
N HIS A 202 6.36 -17.63 12.53
CA HIS A 202 5.49 -16.88 11.63
C HIS A 202 5.47 -17.51 10.25
N ILE A 203 4.27 -17.74 9.71
CA ILE A 203 4.06 -18.17 8.33
C ILE A 203 3.68 -16.95 7.48
N ALA A 204 4.54 -16.57 6.55
CA ALA A 204 4.34 -15.42 5.68
C ALA A 204 4.20 -15.83 4.19
N THR A 205 3.11 -15.38 3.59
CA THR A 205 2.69 -15.65 2.19
C THR A 205 2.53 -14.37 1.36
N SER A 206 2.75 -13.20 1.98
CA SER A 206 2.57 -11.87 1.39
C SER A 206 3.46 -11.59 0.17
N SER A 207 4.54 -12.37 0.02
CA SER A 207 5.42 -12.26 -1.15
C SER A 207 4.72 -12.69 -2.46
N ASN A 208 3.61 -13.45 -2.43
CA ASN A 208 2.93 -13.94 -3.64
C ASN A 208 2.04 -12.89 -4.33
N ALA A 209 2.65 -11.81 -4.85
CA ALA A 209 1.98 -10.85 -5.72
C ALA A 209 2.97 -10.25 -6.72
N VAL A 210 2.47 -9.71 -7.84
CA VAL A 210 3.30 -8.99 -8.82
C VAL A 210 3.99 -7.81 -8.13
N GLY A 211 5.31 -7.71 -8.29
CA GLY A 211 6.15 -6.70 -7.61
C GLY A 211 6.50 -7.03 -6.15
N ARG A 212 6.03 -8.14 -5.57
CA ARG A 212 6.39 -8.58 -4.21
C ARG A 212 7.43 -9.68 -4.24
N PHE A 213 8.64 -9.36 -3.82
CA PHE A 213 9.77 -10.24 -4.01
C PHE A 213 10.21 -10.94 -2.73
N SER A 214 10.82 -12.11 -2.90
CA SER A 214 11.63 -12.77 -1.89
C SER A 214 12.95 -13.20 -2.54
N ALA A 215 13.95 -13.54 -1.72
CA ALA A 215 15.25 -13.91 -2.23
C ALA A 215 15.16 -15.15 -3.13
N LEU A 216 15.78 -15.06 -4.31
CA LEU A 216 15.91 -16.19 -5.22
C LEU A 216 16.85 -17.24 -4.60
N PRO A 217 16.61 -18.54 -4.86
CA PRO A 217 17.59 -19.59 -4.62
C PRO A 217 19.00 -19.19 -5.09
N TYR A 218 20.02 -19.58 -4.33
CA TYR A 218 21.44 -19.28 -4.56
C TYR A 218 21.85 -17.82 -4.35
N SER A 219 20.94 -16.91 -3.98
CA SER A 219 21.31 -15.54 -3.60
C SER A 219 22.04 -15.49 -2.26
N LEU A 220 22.97 -14.56 -2.09
CA LEU A 220 23.65 -14.31 -0.80
C LEU A 220 22.81 -13.42 0.11
N ARG A 221 23.04 -13.54 1.42
CA ARG A 221 22.54 -12.61 2.45
C ARG A 221 23.69 -11.78 3.00
N ALA A 222 23.36 -10.57 3.45
CA ALA A 222 24.29 -9.60 3.99
C ALA A 222 24.73 -9.92 5.43
N LEU A 223 25.40 -11.06 5.63
CA LEU A 223 26.11 -11.40 6.86
C LEU A 223 27.59 -11.60 6.56
N ASP A 224 28.43 -11.58 7.59
CA ASP A 224 29.89 -11.65 7.42
C ASP A 224 30.36 -12.90 6.71
N ALA A 225 29.69 -14.04 6.95
CA ALA A 225 29.97 -15.31 6.30
C ALA A 225 29.39 -15.42 4.87
N LEU A 226 28.58 -14.46 4.41
CA LEU A 226 27.85 -14.51 3.13
C LEU A 226 27.06 -15.82 2.93
N PRO A 227 26.11 -16.13 3.84
CA PRO A 227 25.27 -17.31 3.72
C PRO A 227 24.38 -17.26 2.47
N VAL A 228 24.11 -18.43 1.92
CA VAL A 228 23.36 -18.65 0.69
C VAL A 228 21.92 -19.02 1.02
N VAL A 229 20.99 -18.51 0.23
CA VAL A 229 19.61 -19.04 0.18
C VAL A 229 19.65 -20.39 -0.52
N ALA A 230 20.00 -21.45 0.21
CA ALA A 230 20.40 -22.73 -0.35
C ALA A 230 19.22 -23.69 -0.46
N PRO A 231 18.89 -24.20 -1.67
CA PRO A 231 18.01 -25.34 -1.82
C PRO A 231 18.61 -26.60 -1.19
N ILE A 232 17.80 -27.32 -0.42
CA ILE A 232 18.18 -28.58 0.20
C ILE A 232 17.14 -29.65 -0.10
N ALA A 233 17.54 -30.92 0.00
CA ALA A 233 16.58 -32.01 0.03
C ALA A 233 15.95 -32.12 1.43
N TRP A 234 14.74 -32.66 1.50
CA TRP A 234 14.00 -32.76 2.77
C TRP A 234 14.68 -33.65 3.82
N ASP A 235 15.46 -34.65 3.39
CA ASP A 235 16.26 -35.51 4.28
C ASP A 235 17.48 -34.80 4.88
N GLU A 236 17.84 -33.62 4.37
CA GLU A 236 18.91 -32.77 4.92
C GLU A 236 18.39 -31.77 5.96
N LEU A 237 17.07 -31.62 6.11
CA LEU A 237 16.47 -30.58 6.94
C LEU A 237 16.93 -30.66 8.40
N ASP A 238 17.02 -31.86 8.96
CA ASP A 238 17.44 -32.03 10.36
C ASP A 238 18.91 -31.66 10.56
N ALA A 239 19.75 -31.91 9.56
CA ALA A 239 21.21 -31.74 9.64
C ALA A 239 21.70 -30.31 9.35
N LEU A 240 20.90 -29.48 8.67
CA LEU A 240 21.31 -28.15 8.24
C LEU A 240 20.44 -27.06 8.84
N ASP A 241 21.08 -26.03 9.38
CA ASP A 241 20.41 -24.82 9.89
C ASP A 241 20.51 -23.67 8.88
N PRO A 242 19.62 -22.66 8.95
CA PRO A 242 19.77 -21.44 8.18
C PRO A 242 21.17 -20.82 8.40
N GLY A 243 21.87 -20.53 7.30
CA GLY A 243 23.22 -19.98 7.33
C GLY A 243 24.34 -21.03 7.28
N ALA A 244 24.04 -22.33 7.39
CA ALA A 244 25.06 -23.39 7.33
C ALA A 244 25.74 -23.54 5.96
N VAL A 245 25.10 -23.07 4.89
CA VAL A 245 25.68 -23.05 3.53
C VAL A 245 26.05 -21.62 3.21
N THR A 246 27.34 -21.34 3.04
CA THR A 246 27.82 -20.02 2.61
C THR A 246 28.38 -20.03 1.20
N ALA A 247 28.75 -18.84 0.69
CA ALA A 247 29.43 -18.68 -0.58
C ALA A 247 30.69 -19.58 -0.69
N VAL A 248 31.35 -19.87 0.45
CA VAL A 248 32.56 -20.69 0.50
C VAL A 248 32.25 -22.19 0.48
N GLU A 249 31.20 -22.65 1.15
CA GLU A 249 30.84 -24.08 1.18
C GLU A 249 30.02 -24.51 -0.05
N LEU A 250 29.29 -23.59 -0.70
CA LEU A 250 28.42 -23.91 -1.83
C LEU A 250 29.11 -24.68 -2.98
N PRO A 251 30.36 -24.36 -3.40
CA PRO A 251 31.03 -25.09 -4.47
C PRO A 251 31.20 -26.58 -4.18
N GLN A 252 31.56 -26.95 -2.94
CA GLN A 252 31.67 -28.35 -2.54
C GLN A 252 30.31 -29.03 -2.53
N ARG A 253 29.28 -28.33 -2.07
CA ARG A 253 27.90 -28.82 -2.09
C ARG A 253 27.39 -29.07 -3.51
N LEU A 254 27.63 -28.14 -4.43
CA LEU A 254 27.27 -28.30 -5.85
C LEU A 254 28.01 -29.49 -6.49
N ALA A 255 29.27 -29.72 -6.14
CA ALA A 255 30.01 -30.90 -6.61
C ALA A 255 29.43 -32.22 -6.06
N ALA A 256 28.95 -32.23 -4.81
CA ALA A 256 28.42 -33.42 -4.16
C ALA A 256 26.95 -33.73 -4.49
N ARG A 257 26.13 -32.69 -4.74
CA ARG A 257 24.66 -32.80 -4.87
C ARG A 257 24.11 -32.30 -6.21
N GLY A 258 24.89 -31.58 -7.00
CA GLY A 258 24.40 -30.89 -8.19
C GLY A 258 23.47 -29.71 -7.86
N ASP A 259 22.65 -29.34 -8.84
CA ASP A 259 21.64 -28.27 -8.71
C ASP A 259 20.34 -28.85 -8.11
N VAL A 260 20.26 -28.81 -6.77
CA VAL A 260 19.12 -29.36 -6.01
C VAL A 260 17.80 -28.70 -6.43
N LEU A 261 17.78 -27.40 -6.69
CA LEU A 261 16.58 -26.71 -7.15
C LEU A 261 16.07 -27.30 -8.47
N ALA A 262 16.94 -27.40 -9.48
CA ALA A 262 16.55 -27.93 -10.78
C ALA A 262 16.05 -29.38 -10.69
N THR A 263 16.72 -30.20 -9.88
CA THR A 263 16.28 -31.59 -9.63
C THR A 263 14.88 -31.64 -8.99
N GLN A 264 14.61 -30.81 -7.99
CA GLN A 264 13.33 -30.78 -7.29
C GLN A 264 12.21 -30.19 -8.16
N VAL A 265 12.48 -29.12 -8.92
CA VAL A 265 11.52 -28.56 -9.89
C VAL A 265 11.14 -29.59 -10.94
N ALA A 266 12.10 -30.37 -11.46
CA ALA A 266 11.81 -31.44 -12.40
C ALA A 266 10.95 -32.56 -11.78
N ALA A 267 11.19 -32.91 -10.52
CA ALA A 267 10.43 -33.93 -9.81
C ALA A 267 8.98 -33.50 -9.49
N LEU A 268 8.78 -32.23 -9.17
CA LEU A 268 7.48 -31.66 -8.77
C LEU A 268 6.75 -30.94 -9.91
N GLY A 269 7.31 -30.91 -11.12
CA GLY A 269 6.86 -30.08 -12.23
C GLY A 269 5.48 -30.41 -12.81
N GLY A 270 4.81 -31.46 -12.34
CA GLY A 270 3.44 -31.82 -12.74
C GLY A 270 2.34 -31.32 -11.80
N GLN A 271 2.69 -30.59 -10.74
CA GLN A 271 1.72 -30.07 -9.76
C GLN A 271 0.92 -28.90 -10.36
N ALA A 272 -0.41 -28.94 -10.21
CA ALA A 272 -1.30 -27.87 -10.65
C ALA A 272 -1.89 -27.11 -9.45
N ALA A 273 -1.95 -25.79 -9.54
CA ALA A 273 -2.53 -24.94 -8.51
C ALA A 273 -4.06 -24.94 -8.54
N ALA A 274 -4.70 -25.15 -9.70
CA ALA A 274 -6.14 -25.01 -9.85
C ALA A 274 -6.98 -25.84 -8.85
N PRO A 275 -6.70 -27.13 -8.59
CA PRO A 275 -7.45 -27.91 -7.59
C PRO A 275 -7.26 -27.36 -6.16
N PHE A 276 -6.04 -26.91 -5.85
CA PHE A 276 -5.71 -26.31 -4.56
C PHE A 276 -6.43 -24.98 -4.36
N ILE A 277 -6.47 -24.11 -5.37
CA ILE A 277 -7.19 -22.84 -5.34
C ILE A 277 -8.71 -23.08 -5.22
N ALA A 278 -9.25 -24.07 -5.94
CA ALA A 278 -10.67 -24.41 -5.90
C ALA A 278 -11.14 -25.01 -4.57
N SER A 279 -10.23 -25.56 -3.76
CA SER A 279 -10.56 -26.18 -2.47
C SER A 279 -10.80 -25.17 -1.32
N ALA A 280 -10.90 -23.87 -1.62
CA ALA A 280 -11.11 -22.85 -0.60
C ALA A 280 -12.47 -23.08 0.10
N PRO A 281 -12.53 -23.10 1.45
CA PRO A 281 -13.78 -23.28 2.18
C PRO A 281 -14.78 -22.16 1.84
N PRO A 282 -16.10 -22.45 1.83
CA PRO A 282 -17.15 -21.47 1.51
C PRO A 282 -17.20 -20.30 2.51
N GLU A 283 -16.51 -20.42 3.65
CA GLU A 283 -16.50 -19.50 4.78
C GLU A 283 -15.62 -18.26 4.54
N HIS A 284 -14.73 -18.30 3.55
CA HIS A 284 -13.99 -17.11 3.09
C HIS A 284 -14.73 -16.30 2.02
N ARG A 285 -15.96 -16.70 1.64
CA ARG A 285 -16.93 -15.83 0.93
C ARG A 285 -17.78 -15.06 1.95
N GLY A 286 -17.14 -14.12 2.63
CA GLY A 286 -17.80 -13.36 3.70
C GLY A 286 -17.07 -12.08 4.09
N ARG A 287 -16.39 -11.40 3.14
CA ARG A 287 -16.06 -9.99 3.34
C ARG A 287 -17.38 -9.22 3.39
N ARG A 288 -17.71 -8.65 4.55
CA ARG A 288 -18.82 -7.70 4.70
C ARG A 288 -18.69 -6.63 3.62
N SER A 289 -19.80 -6.29 2.97
CA SER A 289 -19.88 -5.21 1.99
C SER A 289 -19.31 -3.91 2.57
N PHE A 290 -18.56 -3.20 1.73
CA PHE A 290 -17.96 -1.88 1.92
C PHE A 290 -18.90 -0.86 2.61
N PHE A 291 -20.21 -0.98 2.41
CA PHE A 291 -21.20 -0.07 2.98
C PHE A 291 -21.49 -0.25 4.48
N SER A 292 -21.12 -1.38 5.10
CA SER A 292 -21.44 -1.62 6.51
C SER A 292 -20.35 -1.17 7.50
N LEU A 293 -19.12 -0.91 7.02
CA LEU A 293 -18.00 -0.43 7.84
C LEU A 293 -17.82 1.10 7.76
N ALA A 294 -18.40 1.75 6.75
CA ALA A 294 -18.30 3.18 6.49
C ALA A 294 -19.17 4.07 7.41
N LEU A 295 -19.82 3.52 8.45
CA LEU A 295 -20.66 4.27 9.39
C LEU A 295 -19.96 4.63 10.71
N ASP A 296 -18.73 4.18 10.95
CA ASP A 296 -18.02 4.41 12.23
C ASP A 296 -16.80 5.35 12.14
N GLY A 297 -16.62 6.08 11.04
CA GLY A 297 -15.48 6.99 10.87
C GLY A 297 -15.88 8.31 10.20
N GLY A 298 -16.04 9.37 10.99
CA GLY A 298 -16.27 10.74 10.48
C GLY A 298 -17.72 11.24 10.50
N GLU A 299 -18.50 10.89 11.52
CA GLU A 299 -19.89 11.35 11.61
C GLU A 299 -20.02 12.74 12.25
N PRO A 300 -20.84 13.67 11.69
CA PRO A 300 -21.14 14.94 12.33
C PRO A 300 -21.64 14.72 13.78
N ARG A 301 -21.14 15.54 14.70
CA ARG A 301 -21.54 15.50 16.12
C ARG A 301 -23.05 15.69 16.22
N GLY A 302 -23.76 14.69 16.76
CA GLY A 302 -25.21 14.72 16.94
C GLY A 302 -25.92 13.54 16.26
N ARG A 303 -26.54 12.68 17.07
CA ARG A 303 -27.29 11.49 16.62
C ARG A 303 -28.33 11.79 15.54
N ILE A 304 -28.91 12.99 15.59
CA ILE A 304 -29.94 13.47 14.66
C ILE A 304 -29.37 13.77 13.27
N ILE A 305 -28.20 14.40 13.18
CA ILE A 305 -27.59 14.78 11.89
C ILE A 305 -27.16 13.51 11.13
N ARG A 306 -26.64 12.52 11.86
CA ARG A 306 -26.30 11.18 11.33
C ARG A 306 -27.51 10.49 10.73
N ALA A 307 -28.60 10.43 11.49
CA ALA A 307 -29.85 9.86 11.03
C ALA A 307 -30.37 10.57 9.77
N ALA A 308 -30.28 11.91 9.73
CA ALA A 308 -30.71 12.68 8.58
C ALA A 308 -29.86 12.41 7.32
N ILE A 309 -28.54 12.27 7.44
CA ILE A 309 -27.67 11.90 6.31
C ILE A 309 -28.06 10.54 5.75
N VAL A 310 -28.20 9.53 6.61
CA VAL A 310 -28.56 8.16 6.21
C VAL A 310 -29.92 8.11 5.51
N ILE A 311 -30.89 8.89 5.98
CA ILE A 311 -32.24 8.90 5.41
C ILE A 311 -32.27 9.64 4.07
N LEU A 312 -31.58 10.77 3.96
CA LEU A 312 -31.58 11.62 2.76
C LEU A 312 -30.69 11.11 1.63
N ASP A 313 -29.95 10.02 1.85
CA ASP A 313 -29.05 9.43 0.85
C ASP A 313 -29.80 8.83 -0.36
N ASP A 314 -31.10 8.57 -0.21
CA ASP A 314 -31.97 8.19 -1.33
C ASP A 314 -32.31 9.34 -2.30
N GLY A 315 -31.73 10.53 -2.07
CA GLY A 315 -31.91 11.72 -2.89
C GLY A 315 -33.24 12.43 -2.71
N ARG A 316 -34.14 11.94 -1.82
CA ARG A 316 -35.47 12.51 -1.65
C ARG A 316 -35.49 13.58 -0.56
N PRO A 317 -35.87 14.84 -0.87
CA PRO A 317 -36.04 15.86 0.14
C PRO A 317 -37.11 15.46 1.16
N ARG A 318 -36.93 15.79 2.43
CA ARG A 318 -37.89 15.49 3.51
C ARG A 318 -37.99 16.66 4.48
N ASP A 319 -39.18 16.93 5.00
CA ASP A 319 -39.31 17.86 6.13
C ASP A 319 -38.82 17.22 7.44
N ALA A 320 -38.74 18.02 8.50
CA ALA A 320 -38.27 17.56 9.80
C ALA A 320 -39.19 16.49 10.42
N ASP A 321 -40.48 16.46 10.09
CA ASP A 321 -41.43 15.47 10.62
C ASP A 321 -41.18 14.10 9.99
N ALA A 322 -41.08 14.05 8.65
CA ALA A 322 -40.77 12.84 7.91
C ALA A 322 -39.39 12.28 8.32
N LEU A 323 -38.39 13.15 8.49
CA LEU A 323 -37.07 12.74 8.98
C LEU A 323 -37.13 12.17 10.40
N CYS A 324 -37.85 12.83 11.31
CA CYS A 324 -38.00 12.36 12.68
C CYS A 324 -38.69 11.00 12.75
N ALA A 325 -39.81 10.84 12.03
CA ALA A 325 -40.57 9.60 12.00
C ALA A 325 -39.75 8.44 11.41
N GLU A 326 -39.05 8.68 10.31
CA GLU A 326 -38.22 7.67 9.65
C GLU A 326 -36.97 7.32 10.47
N ALA A 327 -36.37 8.29 11.15
CA ALA A 327 -35.25 8.06 12.06
C ALA A 327 -35.65 7.21 13.27
N ILE A 328 -36.83 7.44 13.85
CA ILE A 328 -37.37 6.61 14.94
C ILE A 328 -37.70 5.21 14.43
N ALA A 329 -38.37 5.10 13.27
CA ALA A 329 -38.75 3.81 12.70
C ALA A 329 -37.55 2.91 12.37
N ARG A 330 -36.44 3.51 11.93
CA ARG A 330 -35.18 2.82 11.65
C ARG A 330 -34.29 2.63 12.89
N GLY A 331 -34.71 3.09 14.07
CA GLY A 331 -33.93 2.98 15.31
C GLY A 331 -32.67 3.86 15.36
N LEU A 332 -32.59 4.90 14.52
CA LEU A 332 -31.42 5.78 14.40
C LEU A 332 -31.39 6.86 15.49
N VAL A 333 -32.55 7.21 16.06
CA VAL A 333 -32.70 8.16 17.18
C VAL A 333 -33.65 7.59 18.26
N PRO A 334 -33.56 8.04 19.54
CA PRO A 334 -34.50 7.64 20.58
C PRO A 334 -35.95 7.91 20.19
N ALA A 335 -36.87 7.07 20.67
CA ALA A 335 -38.31 7.29 20.51
C ALA A 335 -38.81 8.61 21.14
N THR A 336 -38.00 9.25 22.00
CA THR A 336 -38.28 10.55 22.62
C THR A 336 -37.89 11.74 21.74
N THR A 337 -37.19 11.53 20.63
CA THR A 337 -36.76 12.61 19.73
C THR A 337 -37.97 13.25 19.06
N THR A 338 -38.01 14.59 19.01
CA THR A 338 -39.11 15.36 18.43
C THR A 338 -38.71 16.03 17.12
N ARG A 339 -39.71 16.40 16.31
CA ARG A 339 -39.56 17.27 15.13
C ARG A 339 -38.76 18.53 15.43
N LYS A 340 -38.96 19.12 16.61
CA LYS A 340 -38.28 20.35 17.03
C LYS A 340 -36.78 20.10 17.19
N ASP A 341 -36.41 18.99 17.82
CA ASP A 341 -35.01 18.60 18.00
C ASP A 341 -34.34 18.39 16.64
N VAL A 342 -35.02 17.67 15.72
CA VAL A 342 -34.53 17.43 14.35
C VAL A 342 -34.34 18.75 13.59
N TYR A 343 -35.34 19.63 13.62
CA TYR A 343 -35.26 20.90 12.89
C TYR A 343 -34.18 21.83 13.45
N THR A 344 -34.11 21.99 14.77
CA THR A 344 -33.14 22.87 15.43
C THR A 344 -31.71 22.40 15.16
N GLU A 345 -31.42 21.12 15.35
CA GLU A 345 -30.08 20.55 15.10
C GLU A 345 -29.64 20.70 13.65
N LEU A 346 -30.52 20.44 12.67
CA LEU A 346 -30.18 20.56 11.25
C LEU A 346 -29.96 22.01 10.82
N ILE A 347 -30.73 22.96 11.35
CA ILE A 347 -30.55 24.39 11.05
C ILE A 347 -29.28 24.92 11.68
N GLU A 348 -29.02 24.57 12.94
CA GLU A 348 -27.76 24.93 13.61
C GLU A 348 -26.56 24.32 12.89
N TYR A 349 -26.67 23.09 12.40
CA TYR A 349 -25.66 22.45 11.56
C TYR A 349 -25.42 23.25 10.26
N ILE A 350 -26.48 23.57 9.51
CA ILE A 350 -26.40 24.32 8.25
C ILE A 350 -25.79 25.71 8.48
N SER A 351 -26.25 26.43 9.52
CA SER A 351 -25.77 27.78 9.83
C SER A 351 -24.33 27.76 10.33
N ARG A 352 -23.94 26.78 11.16
CA ARG A 352 -22.54 26.60 11.58
C ARG A 352 -21.64 26.33 10.38
N ALA A 353 -22.03 25.40 9.51
CA ALA A 353 -21.27 25.12 8.29
C ALA A 353 -21.09 26.38 7.44
N LYS A 354 -22.16 27.13 7.14
CA LYS A 354 -22.08 28.37 6.36
C LYS A 354 -21.25 29.46 7.05
N GLY A 355 -21.36 29.60 8.37
CA GLY A 355 -20.60 30.58 9.15
C GLY A 355 -19.09 30.31 9.15
N HIS A 356 -18.68 29.07 8.93
CA HIS A 356 -17.29 28.65 8.77
C HIS A 356 -16.87 28.51 7.30
N GLU A 357 -17.61 29.13 6.37
CA GLU A 357 -17.37 29.03 4.92
C GLU A 357 -17.35 27.59 4.37
N ARG A 358 -18.07 26.66 5.04
CA ARG A 358 -18.20 25.25 4.64
C ARG A 358 -19.46 25.04 3.80
N THR A 359 -19.40 24.03 2.95
CA THR A 359 -20.57 23.50 2.23
C THR A 359 -21.27 22.45 3.11
N PRO A 360 -22.43 22.72 3.72
CA PRO A 360 -23.10 21.76 4.60
C PRO A 360 -23.53 20.52 3.81
N ARG A 361 -23.41 19.30 4.34
CA ARG A 361 -23.83 18.06 3.64
C ARG A 361 -25.33 17.96 3.43
N ILE A 362 -26.10 18.69 4.24
CA ILE A 362 -27.55 18.83 4.16
C ILE A 362 -27.83 20.30 3.91
N VAL A 363 -28.71 20.63 2.98
CA VAL A 363 -29.26 21.98 2.83
C VAL A 363 -30.75 21.96 3.06
N GLN A 364 -31.27 23.11 3.48
CA GLN A 364 -32.70 23.35 3.53
C GLN A 364 -33.13 24.10 2.27
N ASP A 365 -34.10 23.53 1.56
CA ASP A 365 -34.78 24.17 0.45
C ASP A 365 -35.77 25.24 0.96
N PRO A 366 -36.21 26.19 0.11
CA PRO A 366 -37.12 27.26 0.50
C PRO A 366 -38.45 26.78 1.11
N ASP A 367 -38.89 25.57 0.79
CA ASP A 367 -40.09 24.91 1.32
C ASP A 367 -39.86 24.24 2.69
N ARG A 368 -38.70 24.48 3.32
CA ARG A 368 -38.27 23.94 4.62
C ARG A 368 -38.01 22.44 4.62
N ARG A 369 -37.90 21.80 3.46
CA ARG A 369 -37.41 20.42 3.34
C ARG A 369 -35.90 20.39 3.35
N PHE A 370 -35.34 19.33 3.87
CA PHE A 370 -33.92 19.05 3.90
C PHE A 370 -33.59 18.04 2.82
N ARG A 371 -32.46 18.25 2.15
CA ARG A 371 -31.91 17.33 1.15
C ARG A 371 -30.38 17.29 1.27
N ARG A 372 -29.75 16.29 0.64
CA ARG A 372 -28.30 16.28 0.45
C ARG A 372 -27.87 17.50 -0.38
N ASN A 373 -26.77 18.11 0.00
CA ASN A 373 -26.20 19.28 -0.68
C ASN A 373 -25.18 18.87 -1.75
N LEU A 374 -25.47 17.83 -2.52
CA LEU A 374 -24.62 17.35 -3.61
C LEU A 374 -24.47 18.48 -4.65
N PRO A 375 -23.25 18.80 -5.16
CA PRO A 375 -23.13 19.54 -6.40
C PRO A 375 -23.88 18.77 -7.47
N ALA A 376 -24.44 19.48 -8.45
CA ALA A 376 -25.35 18.91 -9.42
C ALA A 376 -24.73 17.88 -10.37
N ASP A 377 -23.50 17.38 -10.18
CA ASP A 377 -22.90 16.45 -11.14
C ASP A 377 -23.46 15.03 -11.00
N ASP A 378 -24.02 14.55 -12.11
CA ASP A 378 -24.51 13.18 -12.31
C ASP A 378 -23.42 12.28 -12.90
N TRP A 379 -22.16 12.69 -12.72
CA TRP A 379 -21.00 11.98 -13.23
C TRP A 379 -20.87 10.60 -12.54
N PRO A 380 -20.42 9.58 -13.26
CA PRO A 380 -20.23 8.24 -12.72
C PRO A 380 -19.10 8.22 -11.67
N ALA A 381 -19.13 7.23 -10.78
CA ALA A 381 -17.98 6.98 -9.92
C ALA A 381 -16.81 6.44 -10.75
N PRO A 382 -15.56 6.84 -10.47
CA PRO A 382 -14.40 6.26 -11.15
C PRO A 382 -14.38 4.73 -10.95
N LYS A 383 -14.06 3.96 -12.00
CA LYS A 383 -14.22 2.49 -12.00
C LYS A 383 -13.25 1.78 -11.05
N ALA A 384 -12.22 2.47 -10.56
CA ALA A 384 -11.36 2.03 -9.46
C ALA A 384 -10.74 3.24 -8.74
N PRO A 385 -10.60 3.23 -7.40
CA PRO A 385 -9.79 4.23 -6.71
C PRO A 385 -8.33 4.13 -7.15
N LEU A 386 -7.64 5.28 -7.25
CA LEU A 386 -6.20 5.32 -7.52
C LEU A 386 -5.46 4.47 -6.49
N PRO A 387 -4.53 3.60 -6.91
CA PRO A 387 -3.97 2.58 -6.03
C PRO A 387 -3.01 3.20 -4.99
N VAL A 388 -3.39 3.10 -3.72
CA VAL A 388 -2.53 3.36 -2.55
C VAL A 388 -1.39 2.35 -2.51
N ARG A 389 -0.21 2.81 -2.08
CA ARG A 389 0.99 2.03 -1.80
C ARG A 389 0.65 0.77 -0.99
N ALA A 390 0.91 -0.43 -1.53
CA ALA A 390 0.67 -1.68 -0.80
C ALA A 390 1.81 -1.97 0.18
N ALA A 391 1.47 -2.35 1.42
CA ALA A 391 2.21 -3.15 2.44
C ALA A 391 1.72 -2.84 3.86
N ALA A 392 0.94 -1.78 4.04
CA ALA A 392 0.37 -1.44 5.33
C ALA A 392 -0.61 -2.54 5.81
N PRO A 393 -0.81 -2.68 7.14
CA PRO A 393 -1.98 -3.38 7.66
C PRO A 393 -3.23 -2.80 6.98
N SER A 394 -4.30 -3.59 6.83
CA SER A 394 -5.51 -3.06 6.20
C SER A 394 -5.97 -1.80 6.96
N ALA A 395 -6.62 -0.87 6.27
CA ALA A 395 -7.21 0.31 6.92
C ALA A 395 -8.05 -0.08 8.15
N ASP A 396 -8.74 -1.23 8.08
CA ASP A 396 -9.48 -1.82 9.20
C ASP A 396 -8.59 -2.24 10.38
N THR A 397 -7.43 -2.86 10.12
CA THR A 397 -6.46 -3.23 11.16
C THR A 397 -5.87 -2.01 11.84
N LEU A 398 -5.46 -1.00 11.05
CA LEU A 398 -4.94 0.26 11.59
C LEU A 398 -6.02 1.02 12.37
N ALA A 399 -7.26 0.99 11.89
CA ALA A 399 -8.39 1.59 12.60
C ALA A 399 -8.67 0.90 13.93
N ALA A 400 -8.63 -0.44 13.97
CA ALA A 400 -8.75 -1.19 15.21
C ALA A 400 -7.61 -0.86 16.18
N GLN A 401 -6.38 -0.77 15.68
CA GLN A 401 -5.19 -0.44 16.48
C GLN A 401 -5.26 0.97 17.07
N LEU A 402 -5.61 1.98 16.26
CA LEU A 402 -5.78 3.38 16.71
C LEU A 402 -6.85 3.52 17.80
N ARG A 403 -7.98 2.81 17.65
CA ARG A 403 -9.06 2.81 18.65
C ARG A 403 -8.64 2.10 19.94
N ALA A 404 -8.00 0.94 19.82
CA ALA A 404 -7.56 0.14 20.97
C ALA A 404 -6.47 0.86 21.78
N THR A 405 -5.43 1.37 21.12
CA THR A 405 -4.31 2.06 21.78
C THR A 405 -4.71 3.44 22.32
N GLY A 406 -5.61 4.15 21.62
CA GLY A 406 -6.15 5.42 22.10
C GLY A 406 -6.96 5.30 23.39
N ALA A 407 -7.60 4.15 23.62
CA ALA A 407 -8.34 3.84 24.84
C ALA A 407 -7.51 3.08 25.91
N GLY A 408 -6.33 2.56 25.54
CA GLY A 408 -5.43 1.78 26.41
C GLY A 408 -4.70 2.64 27.44
N ASP A 409 -3.71 2.09 28.13
CA ASP A 409 -2.86 2.77 29.14
C ASP A 409 -1.42 3.06 28.69
N ASP A 410 -1.01 2.60 27.51
CA ASP A 410 0.33 2.75 26.94
C ASP A 410 0.42 3.93 25.94
N PRO A 411 1.11 5.04 26.27
CA PRO A 411 1.33 6.17 25.35
C PRO A 411 2.16 5.80 24.13
N SER A 412 3.23 5.00 24.31
CA SER A 412 4.14 4.65 23.23
C SER A 412 3.46 3.76 22.19
N ALA A 413 2.54 2.88 22.62
CA ALA A 413 1.72 2.08 21.71
C ALA A 413 0.78 2.94 20.86
N TYR A 414 0.24 4.03 21.42
CA TYR A 414 -0.62 4.96 20.68
C TYR A 414 0.18 5.80 19.68
N GLU A 415 1.32 6.34 20.08
CA GLU A 415 2.25 7.07 19.21
C GLU A 415 2.71 6.22 18.02
N GLN A 416 3.05 4.94 18.27
CA GLN A 416 3.42 4.01 17.22
C GLN A 416 2.25 3.71 16.27
N ALA A 417 1.03 3.52 16.78
CA ALA A 417 -0.16 3.30 15.96
C ALA A 417 -0.46 4.49 15.03
N VAL A 418 -0.23 5.72 15.52
CA VAL A 418 -0.33 6.94 14.72
C VAL A 418 0.73 6.97 13.62
N CYS A 419 1.98 6.64 13.93
CA CYS A 419 3.05 6.54 12.93
C CYS A 419 2.73 5.48 11.85
N ASP A 420 2.23 4.31 12.25
CA ASP A 420 1.85 3.23 11.33
C ASP A 420 0.72 3.67 10.38
N ALA A 421 -0.24 4.45 10.90
CA ALA A 421 -1.33 5.03 10.09
C ALA A 421 -0.80 6.00 9.03
N PHE A 422 0.10 6.92 9.37
CA PHE A 422 0.68 7.82 8.37
C PHE A 422 1.62 7.11 7.40
N ALA A 423 2.34 6.08 7.85
CA ALA A 423 3.15 5.25 6.96
C ALA A 423 2.27 4.56 5.89
N ALA A 424 1.08 4.11 6.28
CA ALA A 424 0.09 3.55 5.37
C ALA A 424 -0.50 4.58 4.40
N LEU A 425 -0.63 5.84 4.83
CA LEU A 425 -0.98 6.99 4.00
C LEU A 425 0.17 7.47 3.09
N GLY A 426 1.32 6.79 3.13
CA GLY A 426 2.44 7.03 2.20
C GLY A 426 3.56 7.94 2.72
N PHE A 427 3.49 8.40 3.97
CA PHE A 427 4.59 9.13 4.60
C PHE A 427 5.75 8.19 4.99
N LEU A 428 6.95 8.73 5.12
CA LEU A 428 8.02 8.11 5.89
C LEU A 428 7.84 8.55 7.34
N ALA A 429 7.10 7.75 8.13
CA ALA A 429 6.79 8.04 9.53
C ALA A 429 7.86 7.43 10.45
N GLN A 430 8.39 8.24 11.37
CA GLN A 430 9.38 7.83 12.35
C GLN A 430 8.86 8.11 13.75
N HIS A 431 8.70 7.05 14.56
CA HIS A 431 8.53 7.17 16.00
C HIS A 431 9.88 7.43 16.66
N LEU A 432 9.93 8.41 17.56
CA LEU A 432 11.15 8.79 18.30
C LEU A 432 10.97 8.48 19.79
N GLY A 433 9.91 9.00 20.40
CA GLY A 433 9.56 8.77 21.81
C GLY A 433 10.59 9.26 22.83
N GLY A 434 10.11 9.59 24.04
CA GLY A 434 10.96 9.85 25.21
C GLY A 434 11.04 11.31 25.67
N PRO A 435 11.61 11.54 26.87
CA PRO A 435 11.60 12.86 27.49
C PRO A 435 12.40 13.88 26.68
N ALA A 436 11.75 15.00 26.33
CA ALA A 436 12.27 16.13 25.56
C ALA A 436 12.45 15.92 24.04
N ALA A 437 12.07 14.77 23.48
CA ALA A 437 11.93 14.56 22.04
C ALA A 437 10.47 14.80 21.59
N PRO A 438 10.20 15.05 20.29
CA PRO A 438 8.84 14.89 19.75
C PRO A 438 8.46 13.40 19.77
N ASP A 439 7.17 13.09 19.76
CA ASP A 439 6.72 11.70 19.66
C ASP A 439 7.13 11.08 18.31
N GLY A 440 7.16 11.89 17.25
CA GLY A 440 7.70 11.47 15.97
C GLY A 440 7.75 12.57 14.91
N TYR A 441 8.04 12.18 13.67
CA TYR A 441 7.91 13.04 12.50
C TYR A 441 7.48 12.27 11.26
N LEU A 442 6.94 12.99 10.28
CA LEU A 442 6.49 12.48 8.99
C LEU A 442 7.23 13.20 7.87
N ASP A 443 7.90 12.46 6.98
CA ASP A 443 8.42 13.01 5.74
C ASP A 443 7.54 12.60 4.55
N ALA A 444 7.03 13.57 3.80
CA ALA A 444 6.33 13.34 2.55
C ALA A 444 7.34 13.16 1.40
N PRO A 445 7.47 11.96 0.80
CA PRO A 445 8.52 11.67 -0.18
C PRO A 445 8.15 12.18 -1.59
N LEU A 446 7.95 13.50 -1.73
CA LEU A 446 7.42 14.16 -2.93
C LEU A 446 8.49 14.95 -3.73
N GLY A 447 9.78 14.63 -3.55
CA GLY A 447 10.88 15.35 -4.20
C GLY A 447 10.95 16.81 -3.75
N GLU A 448 11.00 17.76 -4.70
CA GLU A 448 11.04 19.20 -4.42
C GLU A 448 9.78 19.73 -3.70
N ALA A 449 8.65 19.04 -3.86
CA ALA A 449 7.41 19.35 -3.14
C ALA A 449 7.33 18.66 -1.77
N GLY A 450 8.40 17.96 -1.36
CA GLY A 450 8.51 17.28 -0.08
C GLY A 450 8.29 18.23 1.09
N TYR A 451 7.77 17.68 2.18
CA TYR A 451 7.58 18.43 3.42
C TYR A 451 7.62 17.50 4.62
N ARG A 452 7.96 18.09 5.77
CA ARG A 452 8.01 17.42 7.06
C ARG A 452 6.95 17.96 8.01
N VAL A 453 6.35 17.04 8.76
CA VAL A 453 5.37 17.33 9.83
C VAL A 453 5.92 16.77 11.15
N MET A 454 5.92 17.59 12.21
CA MET A 454 6.23 17.11 13.56
C MET A 454 4.99 16.54 14.24
N LEU A 455 5.13 15.39 14.89
CA LEU A 455 4.04 14.68 15.58
C LEU A 455 4.13 14.87 17.08
N GLU A 456 3.01 15.25 17.67
CA GLU A 456 2.75 15.22 19.11
C GLU A 456 1.43 14.47 19.33
N CYS A 457 1.44 13.45 20.17
CA CYS A 457 0.32 12.58 20.48
C CYS A 457 -0.13 12.82 21.94
N LYS A 458 -1.42 13.04 22.13
CA LYS A 458 -2.04 13.19 23.44
C LYS A 458 -3.12 12.13 23.63
N ARG A 459 -2.87 11.22 24.56
CA ARG A 459 -3.83 10.18 24.99
C ARG A 459 -4.73 10.66 26.12
N ALA A 460 -5.95 10.11 26.16
CA ALA A 460 -6.86 10.13 27.31
C ALA A 460 -7.91 9.02 27.15
N GLY A 461 -8.52 8.56 28.24
CA GLY A 461 -9.66 7.62 28.19
C GLY A 461 -10.94 8.29 27.65
N GLY A 462 -10.93 8.67 26.37
CA GLY A 462 -11.96 9.46 25.71
C GLY A 462 -11.43 10.82 25.23
N ILE A 463 -11.84 11.91 25.89
CA ILE A 463 -11.50 13.28 25.50
C ILE A 463 -10.18 13.70 26.15
N VAL A 464 -9.25 14.24 25.34
CA VAL A 464 -7.98 14.84 25.80
C VAL A 464 -8.30 16.04 26.70
N GLN A 465 -7.79 16.02 27.94
CA GLN A 465 -8.10 17.03 28.97
C GLN A 465 -7.19 18.25 28.92
N ASP A 466 -5.89 18.07 28.68
CA ASP A 466 -4.89 19.16 28.60
C ASP A 466 -4.07 19.03 27.29
N PRO A 467 -4.65 19.36 26.14
CA PRO A 467 -3.91 19.44 24.88
C PRO A 467 -2.97 20.65 24.89
N ASP A 468 -1.73 20.47 24.41
CA ASP A 468 -0.72 21.54 24.38
C ASP A 468 -0.23 21.76 22.94
N ALA A 469 -0.75 22.82 22.31
CA ALA A 469 -0.35 23.20 20.95
C ALA A 469 1.07 23.79 20.90
N ALA A 470 1.54 24.42 21.99
CA ALA A 470 2.89 24.98 22.04
C ALA A 470 3.94 23.86 22.06
N GLU A 471 3.66 22.78 22.79
CA GLU A 471 4.50 21.58 22.85
C GLU A 471 4.63 20.92 21.47
N ALA A 472 3.53 20.81 20.72
CA ALA A 472 3.58 20.29 19.34
C ALA A 472 4.40 21.18 18.38
N ALA A 473 4.37 22.50 18.59
CA ALA A 473 5.06 23.46 17.73
C ALA A 473 6.56 23.60 18.02
N LYS A 474 7.02 23.29 19.25
CA LYS A 474 8.40 23.57 19.69
C LYS A 474 9.47 22.92 18.82
N HIS A 475 9.17 21.78 18.20
CA HIS A 475 10.11 20.98 17.43
C HIS A 475 10.13 21.33 15.94
N VAL A 476 9.26 22.22 15.46
CA VAL A 476 9.19 22.61 14.04
C VAL A 476 10.52 23.22 13.56
N GLY A 477 11.05 24.20 14.30
CA GLY A 477 12.31 24.86 13.97
C GLY A 477 13.52 23.91 14.04
N PRO A 478 13.78 23.24 15.18
CA PRO A 478 14.92 22.33 15.33
C PRO A 478 15.00 21.19 14.32
N TYR A 479 13.85 20.72 13.80
CA TYR A 479 13.79 19.61 12.83
C TYR A 479 13.56 20.08 11.39
N HIS A 480 13.58 21.39 11.13
CA HIS A 480 13.31 22.01 9.83
C HIS A 480 11.98 21.57 9.19
N ALA A 481 10.95 21.36 10.02
CA ALA A 481 9.62 20.97 9.56
C ALA A 481 8.83 22.17 9.02
N GLN A 482 7.85 21.89 8.16
CA GLN A 482 6.94 22.91 7.62
C GLN A 482 5.63 22.97 8.42
N PHE A 483 5.30 21.88 9.13
CA PHE A 483 4.06 21.76 9.88
C PHE A 483 4.32 21.09 11.25
N ALA A 484 3.41 21.33 12.18
CA ALA A 484 3.26 20.57 13.41
C ALA A 484 1.84 20.05 13.50
N THR A 485 1.68 18.87 14.10
CA THR A 485 0.38 18.27 14.32
C THR A 485 0.24 17.69 15.72
N LEU A 486 -0.93 17.91 16.30
CA LEU A 486 -1.37 17.36 17.58
C LEU A 486 -2.41 16.28 17.31
N ILE A 487 -2.22 15.08 17.87
CA ILE A 487 -3.04 13.90 17.56
C ILE A 487 -3.59 13.31 18.85
N GLY A 488 -4.89 13.02 18.89
CA GLY A 488 -5.48 12.40 20.07
C GLY A 488 -6.75 11.61 19.77
N PRO A 489 -7.25 10.78 20.70
CA PRO A 489 -8.47 10.02 20.48
C PRO A 489 -9.68 10.91 20.20
N ALA A 490 -9.84 11.99 20.97
CA ALA A 490 -10.83 13.04 20.76
C ALA A 490 -10.42 14.35 21.46
N PHE A 491 -10.84 15.49 20.93
CA PHE A 491 -10.69 16.80 21.57
C PHE A 491 -12.05 17.38 21.97
N GLY A 492 -12.09 18.07 23.11
CA GLY A 492 -13.29 18.79 23.57
C GLY A 492 -13.65 19.94 22.63
N ASP A 493 -14.90 20.43 22.71
CA ASP A 493 -15.29 21.71 22.10
C ASP A 493 -14.72 22.86 22.93
N ASP A 494 -13.40 23.06 22.81
CA ASP A 494 -12.67 24.10 23.52
C ASP A 494 -12.26 25.22 22.55
N ILE A 495 -12.91 26.37 22.68
CA ILE A 495 -12.61 27.60 21.94
C ILE A 495 -11.17 28.05 22.23
N GLN A 496 -10.66 27.79 23.43
CA GLN A 496 -9.30 28.13 23.82
C GLN A 496 -8.29 27.32 23.00
N LEU A 497 -8.46 25.99 22.93
CA LEU A 497 -7.60 25.13 22.11
C LEU A 497 -7.64 25.53 20.63
N ALA A 498 -8.82 25.86 20.09
CA ALA A 498 -8.93 26.33 18.71
C ALA A 498 -8.07 27.58 18.46
N GLY A 499 -8.08 28.54 19.40
CA GLY A 499 -7.23 29.73 19.34
C GLY A 499 -5.74 29.43 19.49
N GLU A 500 -5.37 28.48 20.36
CA GLU A 500 -3.98 28.05 20.57
C GLU A 500 -3.42 27.34 19.33
N LEU A 501 -4.19 26.45 18.70
CA LEU A 501 -3.80 25.78 17.44
C LEU A 501 -3.51 26.80 16.33
N GLN A 502 -4.32 27.85 16.21
CA GLN A 502 -4.08 28.95 15.27
C GLN A 502 -2.82 29.74 15.63
N THR A 503 -2.66 30.08 16.92
CA THR A 503 -1.54 30.90 17.42
C THR A 503 -0.20 30.20 17.23
N HIS A 504 -0.15 28.89 17.47
CA HIS A 504 1.07 28.08 17.38
C HIS A 504 1.27 27.42 16.01
N GLY A 505 0.33 27.58 15.08
CA GLY A 505 0.46 27.03 13.73
C GLY A 505 0.34 25.51 13.66
N VAL A 506 -0.51 24.90 14.50
CA VAL A 506 -0.62 23.45 14.67
C VAL A 506 -1.94 22.92 14.14
N ALA A 507 -1.89 21.81 13.42
CA ALA A 507 -3.08 21.09 12.98
C ALA A 507 -3.47 19.99 13.98
N ALA A 508 -4.73 19.91 14.38
CA ALA A 508 -5.20 18.87 15.31
C ALA A 508 -5.98 17.76 14.57
N PHE A 509 -5.59 16.50 14.73
CA PHE A 509 -6.25 15.33 14.14
C PHE A 509 -6.73 14.38 15.24
N THR A 510 -7.93 13.84 15.08
CA THR A 510 -8.40 12.73 15.91
C THR A 510 -7.96 11.37 15.37
N SER A 511 -8.02 10.33 16.20
CA SER A 511 -7.89 8.95 15.70
C SER A 511 -8.89 8.65 14.57
N ASP A 512 -10.13 9.12 14.70
CA ASP A 512 -11.17 8.92 13.68
C ASP A 512 -10.89 9.68 12.39
N ASP A 513 -10.25 10.86 12.47
CA ASP A 513 -9.79 11.61 11.30
C ASP A 513 -8.75 10.81 10.49
N LEU A 514 -7.79 10.19 11.16
CA LEU A 514 -6.79 9.33 10.50
C LEU A 514 -7.44 8.08 9.90
N ILE A 515 -8.41 7.49 10.60
CA ILE A 515 -9.17 6.33 10.09
C ILE A 515 -9.94 6.71 8.82
N ALA A 516 -10.56 7.88 8.79
CA ALA A 516 -11.29 8.36 7.62
C ALA A 516 -10.35 8.58 6.43
N LEU A 517 -9.16 9.14 6.65
CA LEU A 517 -8.14 9.32 5.62
C LEU A 517 -7.57 7.99 5.11
N LEU A 518 -7.37 7.02 6.00
CA LEU A 518 -6.94 5.65 5.65
C LEU A 518 -7.98 4.96 4.78
N ALA A 519 -9.26 5.06 5.16
CA ALA A 519 -10.37 4.49 4.40
C ALA A 519 -10.53 5.15 3.02
N ALA A 520 -10.29 6.45 2.93
CA ALA A 520 -10.33 7.19 1.67
C ALA A 520 -9.14 6.92 0.75
N GLY A 521 -8.07 6.32 1.28
CA GLY A 521 -6.82 6.13 0.56
C GLY A 521 -6.18 7.47 0.18
N ALA A 522 -6.15 8.42 1.13
CA ALA A 522 -5.48 9.70 0.94
C ALA A 522 -3.95 9.50 0.83
N ASP A 523 -3.28 10.41 0.11
CA ASP A 523 -1.83 10.40 -0.06
C ASP A 523 -1.15 11.67 0.51
N PRO A 524 0.19 11.70 0.65
CA PRO A 524 0.87 12.84 1.26
C PRO A 524 0.73 14.15 0.47
N ARG A 525 0.45 14.11 -0.83
CA ARG A 525 0.20 15.33 -1.60
C ARG A 525 -1.19 15.88 -1.27
N GLU A 526 -2.21 15.02 -1.29
CA GLU A 526 -3.58 15.39 -0.95
C GLU A 526 -3.72 15.87 0.49
N MET A 527 -2.90 15.33 1.39
CA MET A 527 -2.94 15.66 2.81
C MET A 527 -2.23 16.97 3.16
N ARG A 528 -1.42 17.56 2.27
CA ARG A 528 -0.66 18.79 2.57
C ARG A 528 -1.55 19.94 3.10
N PRO A 529 -2.72 20.25 2.50
CA PRO A 529 -3.60 21.30 3.01
C PRO A 529 -4.24 20.95 4.36
N LEU A 530 -4.33 19.67 4.72
CA LEU A 530 -4.96 19.22 5.96
C LEU A 530 -4.13 19.62 7.20
N PHE A 531 -2.83 19.86 7.02
CA PHE A 531 -1.90 20.33 8.05
C PHE A 531 -1.92 21.85 8.29
N ALA A 532 -2.86 22.58 7.68
CA ALA A 532 -3.08 23.99 8.03
C ALA A 532 -3.47 24.13 9.52
N PRO A 533 -3.18 25.27 10.18
CA PRO A 533 -3.49 25.44 11.60
C PRO A 533 -4.99 25.25 11.93
N GLY A 534 -5.28 24.69 13.11
CA GLY A 534 -6.63 24.37 13.59
C GLY A 534 -7.04 22.91 13.40
N PHE A 535 -8.26 22.56 13.80
CA PHE A 535 -8.77 21.19 13.68
C PHE A 535 -8.87 20.72 12.23
N ALA A 536 -8.30 19.55 11.95
CA ALA A 536 -8.24 18.96 10.62
C ALA A 536 -9.58 18.38 10.17
N ALA A 537 -10.43 17.96 11.11
CA ALA A 537 -11.74 17.35 10.84
C ALA A 537 -12.53 18.11 9.76
N GLU A 538 -12.54 19.44 9.82
CA GLU A 538 -13.28 20.29 8.88
C GLU A 538 -12.74 20.21 7.45
N ARG A 539 -11.41 20.19 7.32
CA ARG A 539 -10.72 20.08 6.02
C ARG A 539 -10.82 18.66 5.47
N ILE A 540 -10.82 17.66 6.34
CA ILE A 540 -11.00 16.25 5.99
C ILE A 540 -12.43 16.03 5.47
N GLU A 541 -13.44 16.58 6.13
CA GLU A 541 -14.82 16.50 5.65
C GLU A 541 -14.97 17.09 4.24
N ALA A 542 -14.34 18.24 3.97
CA ALA A 542 -14.33 18.85 2.64
C ALA A 542 -13.57 18.00 1.61
N PHE A 543 -12.41 17.47 1.99
CA PHE A 543 -11.60 16.57 1.17
C PHE A 543 -12.37 15.31 0.73
N LEU A 544 -13.00 14.62 1.68
CA LEU A 544 -13.79 13.41 1.41
C LEU A 544 -15.00 13.73 0.51
N TRP A 545 -15.63 14.87 0.74
CA TRP A 545 -16.74 15.34 -0.08
C TRP A 545 -16.35 15.57 -1.53
N GLU A 546 -15.22 16.25 -1.80
CA GLU A 546 -14.75 16.53 -3.15
C GLU A 546 -14.43 15.25 -3.94
N ARG A 547 -13.95 14.20 -3.28
CA ARG A 547 -13.66 12.90 -3.91
C ARG A 547 -14.90 12.16 -4.38
N GLU A 548 -16.03 12.37 -3.73
CA GLU A 548 -17.27 11.68 -4.05
C GLU A 548 -18.21 12.50 -4.94
N HIS A 549 -18.14 13.83 -4.87
CA HIS A 549 -19.20 14.69 -5.43
C HIS A 549 -18.69 15.99 -6.07
N GLY A 550 -17.38 16.19 -6.17
CA GLY A 550 -16.81 17.47 -6.58
C GLY A 550 -15.78 17.38 -7.70
N GLU A 551 -15.02 18.45 -7.84
CA GLU A 551 -14.00 18.61 -8.87
C GLU A 551 -13.01 17.43 -8.90
N ARG A 552 -12.62 16.89 -7.73
CA ARG A 552 -11.70 15.75 -7.65
C ARG A 552 -12.27 14.49 -8.29
N LYS A 553 -13.56 14.20 -8.11
CA LYS A 553 -14.25 13.09 -8.80
C LYS A 553 -14.19 13.29 -10.31
N ARG A 554 -14.53 14.48 -10.80
CA ARG A 554 -14.54 14.78 -12.24
C ARG A 554 -13.15 14.65 -12.86
N ILE A 555 -12.13 15.19 -12.18
CA ILE A 555 -10.72 15.03 -12.60
C ILE A 555 -10.33 13.55 -12.68
N ALA A 556 -10.68 12.74 -11.68
CA ALA A 556 -10.36 11.31 -11.68
C ALA A 556 -11.02 10.56 -12.85
N VAL A 557 -12.29 10.85 -13.13
CA VAL A 557 -13.02 10.28 -14.27
C VAL A 557 -12.40 10.70 -15.61
N ILE A 558 -12.05 11.98 -15.78
CA ILE A 558 -11.36 12.46 -16.99
C ILE A 558 -10.01 11.78 -17.17
N CYS A 559 -9.20 11.67 -16.11
CA CYS A 559 -7.90 11.02 -16.17
C CYS A 559 -8.04 9.56 -16.63
N GLN A 560 -9.06 8.85 -16.14
CA GLN A 560 -9.34 7.48 -16.55
C GLN A 560 -9.72 7.39 -18.04
N ILE A 561 -10.68 8.21 -18.49
CA ILE A 561 -11.14 8.21 -19.89
C ILE A 561 -9.98 8.54 -20.84
N VAL A 562 -9.21 9.59 -20.52
CA VAL A 562 -8.07 10.03 -21.33
C VAL A 562 -6.99 8.95 -21.41
N THR A 563 -6.61 8.33 -20.28
CA THR A 563 -5.56 7.30 -20.28
C THR A 563 -5.95 6.02 -21.00
N GLU A 564 -7.23 5.64 -20.99
CA GLU A 564 -7.70 4.43 -21.68
C GLU A 564 -7.95 4.63 -23.18
N ALA A 565 -8.60 5.74 -23.55
CA ALA A 565 -9.04 5.97 -24.93
C ALA A 565 -7.91 6.53 -25.80
N VAL A 566 -7.20 7.56 -25.33
CA VAL A 566 -6.16 8.23 -26.12
C VAL A 566 -4.96 7.31 -26.34
N TRP A 567 -4.61 6.51 -25.34
CA TRP A 567 -3.56 5.51 -25.50
C TRP A 567 -3.86 4.50 -26.61
N ARG A 568 -5.12 4.01 -26.68
CA ARG A 568 -5.55 3.06 -27.72
C ARG A 568 -5.38 3.65 -29.12
N ASP A 569 -5.75 4.92 -29.29
CA ASP A 569 -5.69 5.61 -30.58
C ASP A 569 -4.24 5.94 -30.98
N GLN A 570 -3.40 6.33 -30.01
CA GLN A 570 -1.97 6.54 -30.22
C GLN A 570 -1.26 5.25 -30.66
N VAL A 571 -1.57 4.11 -30.05
CA VAL A 571 -1.04 2.80 -30.46
C VAL A 571 -1.53 2.41 -31.85
N ALA A 572 -2.80 2.70 -32.20
CA ALA A 572 -3.33 2.42 -33.52
C ALA A 572 -2.62 3.23 -34.60
N ALA A 573 -2.45 4.54 -34.38
CA ALA A 573 -1.75 5.44 -35.31
C ALA A 573 -0.29 5.03 -35.53
N ALA A 574 0.44 4.72 -34.46
CA ALA A 574 1.84 4.27 -34.53
C ALA A 574 2.03 2.94 -35.29
N ARG A 575 0.99 2.10 -35.41
CA ARG A 575 1.05 0.83 -36.16
C ARG A 575 0.82 1.01 -37.66
N THR A 576 0.14 2.09 -38.06
CA THR A 576 -0.30 2.31 -39.44
C THR A 576 0.41 3.48 -40.14
N GLY A 577 1.18 4.30 -39.41
CA GLY A 577 1.86 5.50 -39.89
C GLY A 577 3.19 5.80 -39.20
N ASP A 578 3.72 7.01 -39.38
CA ASP A 578 4.93 7.47 -38.67
C ASP A 578 4.58 7.76 -37.19
N PRO A 579 5.34 7.26 -36.20
CA PRO A 579 5.13 7.61 -34.78
C PRO A 579 5.11 9.11 -34.48
N ALA A 580 5.74 9.94 -35.33
CA ALA A 580 5.67 11.39 -35.23
C ALA A 580 4.26 11.97 -35.51
N ASP A 581 3.39 11.18 -36.15
CA ASP A 581 2.01 11.52 -36.47
C ASP A 581 1.01 11.04 -35.41
N ALA A 582 1.48 10.54 -34.26
CA ALA A 582 0.61 10.11 -33.17
C ALA A 582 -0.35 11.25 -32.76
N PRO A 583 -1.65 10.95 -32.55
CA PRO A 583 -2.64 11.97 -32.23
C PRO A 583 -2.24 12.73 -30.97
N ARG A 584 -2.13 14.05 -31.15
CA ARG A 584 -1.89 15.02 -30.08
C ARG A 584 -3.22 15.27 -29.37
N LEU A 585 -3.20 15.33 -28.05
CA LEU A 585 -4.39 15.63 -27.27
C LEU A 585 -4.28 17.05 -26.71
N ASP A 586 -4.92 17.99 -27.39
CA ASP A 586 -5.17 19.33 -26.85
C ASP A 586 -6.44 19.35 -25.97
N GLU A 587 -6.68 20.46 -25.27
CA GLU A 587 -7.82 20.60 -24.35
C GLU A 587 -9.17 20.41 -25.08
N ASP A 588 -9.30 20.86 -26.34
CA ASP A 588 -10.54 20.77 -27.12
C ASP A 588 -10.84 19.34 -27.57
N ALA A 589 -9.81 18.61 -28.05
CA ALA A 589 -9.90 17.19 -28.39
C ALA A 589 -10.21 16.33 -27.16
N ALA A 590 -9.61 16.64 -26.01
CA ALA A 590 -9.91 15.94 -24.75
C ALA A 590 -11.34 16.19 -24.29
N MET A 591 -11.86 17.41 -24.40
CA MET A 591 -13.26 17.69 -24.08
C MET A 591 -14.23 16.88 -24.94
N MET A 592 -14.01 16.83 -26.26
CA MET A 592 -14.86 16.04 -27.16
C MET A 592 -14.85 14.54 -26.81
N LEU A 593 -13.67 13.99 -26.54
CA LEU A 593 -13.49 12.58 -26.18
C LEU A 593 -14.17 12.23 -24.84
N VAL A 594 -14.00 13.10 -23.84
CA VAL A 594 -14.61 12.94 -22.52
C VAL A 594 -16.14 13.03 -22.62
N ASP A 595 -16.67 14.01 -23.36
CA ASP A 595 -18.11 14.18 -23.52
C ASP A 595 -18.74 13.02 -24.30
N GLU A 596 -18.07 12.47 -25.32
CA GLU A 596 -18.55 11.29 -26.06
C GLU A 596 -18.72 10.07 -25.14
N GLU A 597 -17.74 9.81 -24.25
CA GLU A 597 -17.82 8.70 -23.30
C GLU A 597 -18.85 8.97 -22.18
N LEU A 598 -18.86 10.19 -21.61
CA LEU A 598 -19.76 10.57 -20.51
C LEU A 598 -21.22 10.66 -20.93
N LEU A 599 -21.52 11.36 -22.03
CA LEU A 599 -22.89 11.59 -22.52
C LEU A 599 -23.42 10.40 -23.32
N GLY A 600 -22.54 9.65 -24.00
CA GLY A 600 -22.91 8.57 -24.91
C GLY A 600 -23.05 7.20 -24.25
N LYS A 601 -22.16 6.82 -23.32
CA LYS A 601 -22.13 5.45 -22.74
C LYS A 601 -22.50 5.38 -21.27
N GLU A 602 -22.21 6.41 -20.49
CA GLU A 602 -22.43 6.39 -19.03
C GLU A 602 -23.65 7.22 -18.56
N GLY A 603 -24.33 7.90 -19.49
CA GLY A 603 -25.65 8.50 -19.27
C GLY A 603 -25.67 9.82 -18.49
N SER A 604 -24.51 10.46 -18.32
CA SER A 604 -24.38 11.80 -17.74
C SER A 604 -25.14 12.83 -18.59
N GLN A 605 -25.77 13.81 -17.96
CA GLN A 605 -26.43 14.96 -18.59
C GLN A 605 -25.54 16.21 -18.56
N GLN A 606 -24.39 16.16 -17.86
CA GLN A 606 -23.45 17.26 -17.76
C GLN A 606 -22.17 17.02 -18.55
N PRO A 607 -21.81 17.92 -19.49
CA PRO A 607 -20.54 17.87 -20.18
C PRO A 607 -19.38 18.29 -19.28
N CYS A 608 -18.16 17.92 -19.65
CA CYS A 608 -16.94 18.40 -19.00
C CYS A 608 -16.67 19.88 -19.33
N THR A 609 -15.99 20.56 -18.41
CA THR A 609 -15.50 21.91 -18.67
C THR A 609 -14.02 21.88 -19.04
N ARG A 610 -13.57 22.92 -19.76
CA ARG A 610 -12.14 23.12 -20.04
C ARG A 610 -11.29 23.19 -18.76
N ALA A 611 -11.85 23.73 -17.67
CA ALA A 611 -11.18 23.76 -16.38
C ALA A 611 -10.96 22.35 -15.81
N ASP A 612 -11.97 21.47 -15.89
CA ASP A 612 -11.83 20.08 -15.44
C ASP A 612 -10.77 19.34 -16.28
N VAL A 613 -10.76 19.52 -17.61
CA VAL A 613 -9.77 18.92 -18.51
C VAL A 613 -8.35 19.44 -18.23
N ARG A 614 -8.19 20.75 -18.05
CA ARG A 614 -6.89 21.34 -17.70
C ARG A 614 -6.37 20.83 -16.36
N ALA A 615 -7.24 20.70 -15.36
CA ALA A 615 -6.87 20.13 -14.07
C ALA A 615 -6.45 18.65 -14.20
N ALA A 616 -7.13 17.89 -15.05
CA ALA A 616 -6.74 16.52 -15.38
C ALA A 616 -5.41 16.43 -16.14
N PHE A 617 -5.12 17.33 -17.08
CA PHE A 617 -3.82 17.36 -17.78
C PHE A 617 -2.67 17.64 -16.81
N LEU A 618 -2.85 18.60 -15.89
CA LEU A 618 -1.90 18.86 -14.82
C LEU A 618 -1.70 17.64 -13.93
N HIS A 619 -2.76 16.88 -13.66
CA HIS A 619 -2.69 15.63 -12.90
C HIS A 619 -1.93 14.53 -13.66
N LEU A 620 -2.23 14.32 -14.95
CA LEU A 620 -1.62 13.25 -15.78
C LEU A 620 -0.14 13.50 -16.09
N THR A 621 0.22 14.76 -16.32
CA THR A 621 1.61 15.19 -16.61
C THR A 621 2.45 15.40 -15.35
N ASP A 622 1.85 15.23 -14.18
CA ASP A 622 2.56 15.33 -12.94
C ASP A 622 3.68 14.28 -12.86
N PRO A 623 4.90 14.63 -12.44
CA PRO A 623 6.02 13.68 -12.35
C PRO A 623 5.77 12.45 -11.47
N LEU A 624 4.83 12.49 -10.51
CA LEU A 624 4.44 11.33 -9.69
C LEU A 624 3.47 10.39 -10.42
N MET A 625 2.64 10.93 -11.32
CA MET A 625 1.72 10.14 -12.14
C MET A 625 2.42 9.62 -13.39
N GLY A 626 3.18 10.49 -14.07
CA GLY A 626 3.97 10.14 -15.26
C GLY A 626 3.14 9.50 -16.38
N ALA A 627 1.84 9.80 -16.42
CA ALA A 627 0.88 9.18 -17.33
C ALA A 627 0.74 9.95 -18.64
N ALA A 628 1.30 11.16 -18.72
CA ALA A 628 1.41 11.95 -19.94
C ALA A 628 2.64 12.90 -19.89
N VAL A 629 3.01 13.44 -21.05
CA VAL A 629 4.04 14.49 -21.17
C VAL A 629 3.50 15.68 -21.95
N TRP A 630 3.90 16.90 -21.57
CA TRP A 630 3.66 18.10 -22.35
C TRP A 630 4.53 18.09 -23.61
N LEU A 631 3.95 18.49 -24.74
CA LEU A 631 4.66 18.54 -26.03
C LEU A 631 5.47 19.82 -26.25
N ASP A 632 5.11 20.89 -25.54
CA ASP A 632 5.73 22.20 -25.65
C ASP A 632 5.75 22.92 -24.30
N ASP A 633 6.57 23.97 -24.22
CA ASP A 633 6.67 24.83 -23.04
C ASP A 633 5.39 25.65 -22.81
N ALA A 634 4.56 25.81 -23.83
CA ALA A 634 3.27 26.51 -23.77
C ALA A 634 2.19 25.68 -23.05
N ARG A 635 2.41 24.35 -22.95
CA ARG A 635 1.49 23.37 -22.37
C ARG A 635 0.16 23.33 -23.12
N ASP A 636 0.22 23.36 -24.46
CA ASP A 636 -0.96 23.39 -25.32
C ASP A 636 -1.54 21.99 -25.59
N ALA A 637 -0.69 20.95 -25.57
CA ALA A 637 -1.09 19.57 -25.80
C ALA A 637 -0.26 18.56 -25.01
N ILE A 638 -0.87 17.42 -24.71
CA ILE A 638 -0.20 16.28 -24.07
C ILE A 638 -0.14 15.07 -25.01
N VAL A 639 0.85 14.21 -24.76
CA VAL A 639 0.88 12.83 -25.23
C VAL A 639 0.72 11.92 -24.03
N VAL A 640 -0.29 11.05 -24.06
CA VAL A 640 -0.47 10.02 -23.04
C VAL A 640 0.65 8.99 -23.18
N THR A 641 1.30 8.70 -22.06
CA THR A 641 2.39 7.75 -22.01
C THR A 641 1.93 6.55 -21.19
N HIS A 642 1.51 5.48 -21.85
CA HIS A 642 1.61 4.17 -21.21
C HIS A 642 3.08 3.82 -21.28
N GLY A 643 3.76 3.74 -20.13
CA GLY A 643 5.21 3.80 -20.11
C GLY A 643 5.87 2.92 -21.19
N THR A 644 7.02 3.43 -21.66
CA THR A 644 7.79 3.19 -22.90
C THR A 644 7.14 3.85 -24.12
N GLY A 645 7.69 4.91 -24.72
CA GLY A 645 9.11 5.04 -25.09
C GLY A 645 9.39 4.12 -26.26
#